data_AF-A0A7U2R6R9-F1
#
_entry.id   AF-A0A7U2R6R9-F1
#
_cell.length_a   1.000
_cell.length_b   1.000
_cell.length_c   1.000
_cell.angle_alpha   90.00
_cell.angle_beta   90.00
_cell.angle_gamma   90.00
#
_symmetry.space_group_name_H-M   'P 1'
#
loop_
_entity.id
_entity.type
_entity.pdbx_description
1 polymer ?
#
loop_
_entity_poly.entity_id
_entity_poly.type
_entity_poly.pdbx_seq_one_letter_code
_entity_poly.pdbx_strand_id
1 'polypeptide(L)'
;MQKAIKIMLVLFLMTTVFLPFSNVRAASTDVVNIPDPYLNEGLKSIVGNPFLTELTEANLETISVADISYMNGVPGYAVTGLISDLTGLEKAVNMTKLYFSNQTEIKNLNQIKDLPNLKKIVGVTTGLNDIKALGEMPALEELELGGDYITDFTPLLEKDNLKSFSYNSYAWLNPACHQIDNEEFKKFTNLKSLESLDVTWNNITDLSSLTANDHITNLNLSYNKFTNIAPIATMKELKVLYLNNNNLTSIDSLNTLRGLTIAYADNNNITDLSNLKDFFEGMDVVGDYKGLQVNNQTITLPTINIKEGGTAISNNPTLDIDGEKMPVSSISDGGTVSTDNKTVSFTNLPVGNKTVTYKATFTATSTKGVPLSYSIKVSQPINVSAQSDSTVNVFYKDENGDELAPSETISGKSGENYQTIEKTITNYTLKEIEGQPSGQFGDSDATVTYVYEKADGAPVTVKYVDVDGNELATSDTLNGKIDATYQTTAKSLSGWAVKTTPANATGVFTNANQTVTYVYEKADGAPVTVKYVDADGNELATSDTLNGKIDATYQTTAKSLSGWAVKTTPTNATGVFTNANQTVTYVYEKADGAPVTVKYVDVDGNELATPDTLNGKLDTSYAATAKNLSGWKLTATPANANGVFTTDAQTVTFVYAKQEDNPKKEDKNKTPIKISENKPTASKVTRIKKQTKLPKTGDNQQDSILFGLIGTCFVLLGIYSISKKNS
;
A
#
# COMPACT_ATOMS: atom_id res chain seq x y z
N MET A 1 77.19 14.15 95.52
CA MET A 1 75.90 13.64 95.02
C MET A 1 74.75 14.10 95.93
N GLN A 2 74.48 15.41 96.03
CA GLN A 2 73.51 15.95 97.03
C GLN A 2 72.69 17.17 96.58
N LYS A 3 72.84 17.66 95.33
CA LYS A 3 72.01 18.76 94.77
C LYS A 3 70.83 18.28 93.91
N ALA A 4 70.78 17.01 93.50
CA ALA A 4 69.68 16.47 92.68
C ALA A 4 68.40 16.17 93.51
N ILE A 5 68.56 15.72 94.76
CA ILE A 5 67.44 15.25 95.60
C ILE A 5 66.58 16.40 96.13
N LYS A 6 67.13 17.61 96.31
CA LYS A 6 66.40 18.77 96.85
C LYS A 6 65.50 19.52 95.87
N ILE A 7 65.55 19.20 94.57
CA ILE A 7 64.61 19.76 93.57
C ILE A 7 63.40 18.83 93.40
N MET A 8 63.63 17.51 93.40
CA MET A 8 62.57 16.52 93.22
C MET A 8 61.57 16.45 94.40
N LEU A 9 61.98 16.85 95.61
CA LEU A 9 61.11 16.88 96.79
C LEU A 9 60.28 18.18 96.97
N VAL A 10 60.54 19.22 96.18
CA VAL A 10 59.82 20.51 96.26
C VAL A 10 58.76 20.65 95.17
N LEU A 11 58.98 20.05 93.99
CA LEU A 11 57.95 19.96 92.95
C LEU A 11 56.82 18.97 93.28
N PHE A 12 57.01 18.07 94.26
CA PHE A 12 56.01 17.09 94.69
C PHE A 12 55.18 17.53 95.91
N LEU A 13 55.34 18.79 96.36
CA LEU A 13 54.67 19.34 97.55
C LEU A 13 53.96 20.69 97.31
N MET A 14 53.70 21.02 96.04
CA MET A 14 53.08 22.28 95.59
C MET A 14 51.99 22.07 94.51
N THR A 15 51.55 20.83 94.30
CA THR A 15 50.45 20.45 93.38
C THR A 15 49.24 19.85 94.09
N THR A 16 49.29 19.73 95.41
CA THR A 16 48.14 19.47 96.28
C THR A 16 47.77 20.76 97.02
N VAL A 17 46.47 20.93 97.32
CA VAL A 17 45.89 22.19 97.87
C VAL A 17 45.92 23.38 96.89
N PHE A 18 45.30 23.21 95.71
CA PHE A 18 44.21 24.08 95.27
C PHE A 18 43.44 23.46 94.08
N LEU A 19 42.89 22.25 94.30
CA LEU A 19 41.64 21.93 93.62
C LEU A 19 40.59 22.95 94.10
N PRO A 20 39.74 23.51 93.22
CA PRO A 20 38.50 24.07 93.72
C PRO A 20 37.74 22.95 94.43
N PHE A 21 37.10 23.25 95.56
CA PHE A 21 35.99 22.43 96.04
C PHE A 21 34.81 22.66 95.09
N SER A 22 34.91 22.10 93.87
CA SER A 22 33.74 21.59 93.18
C SER A 22 32.95 20.80 94.22
N ASN A 23 31.66 21.11 94.39
CA ASN A 23 30.86 20.44 95.40
C ASN A 23 30.92 18.93 95.17
N VAL A 24 31.69 18.22 96.00
CA VAL A 24 31.54 16.78 96.19
C VAL A 24 30.22 16.63 96.94
N ARG A 25 29.14 16.71 96.17
CA ARG A 25 27.82 16.24 96.55
C ARG A 25 28.07 14.84 97.08
N ALA A 26 27.76 14.60 98.36
CA ALA A 26 27.85 13.24 98.89
C ALA A 26 27.04 12.35 97.94
N ALA A 27 27.63 11.21 97.55
CA ALA A 27 26.97 10.25 96.66
C ALA A 27 25.57 10.00 97.21
N SER A 28 24.54 10.38 96.43
CA SER A 28 23.14 10.32 96.87
C SER A 28 22.82 8.90 97.33
N THR A 29 22.62 8.76 98.64
CA THR A 29 22.30 7.49 99.32
C THR A 29 20.84 7.11 99.17
N ASP A 30 20.06 7.93 98.47
CA ASP A 30 18.62 7.73 98.30
C ASP A 30 18.40 6.50 97.41
N VAL A 31 17.74 5.50 97.99
CA VAL A 31 17.44 4.21 97.35
C VAL A 31 16.39 4.42 96.27
N VAL A 32 16.70 3.92 95.06
CA VAL A 32 15.84 4.07 93.89
C VAL A 32 14.88 2.91 93.80
N ASN A 33 13.59 3.21 93.77
CA ASN A 33 12.54 2.22 93.58
C ASN A 33 12.53 1.72 92.12
N ILE A 34 13.12 0.54 91.90
CA ILE A 34 13.06 -0.18 90.62
C ILE A 34 12.10 -1.37 90.82
N PRO A 35 10.82 -1.27 90.38
CA PRO A 35 9.79 -2.28 90.66
C PRO A 35 9.90 -3.52 89.78
N ASP A 36 10.52 -3.41 88.59
CA ASP A 36 10.82 -4.54 87.72
C ASP A 36 12.05 -5.30 88.27
N PRO A 37 11.91 -6.57 88.72
CA PRO A 37 12.98 -7.29 89.38
C PRO A 37 14.11 -7.65 88.41
N TYR A 38 13.83 -7.78 87.12
CA TYR A 38 14.81 -8.15 86.10
C TYR A 38 15.66 -6.93 85.73
N LEU A 39 15.02 -5.76 85.58
CA LEU A 39 15.73 -4.49 85.46
C LEU A 39 16.60 -4.21 86.70
N ASN A 40 16.08 -4.42 87.92
CA ASN A 40 16.84 -4.19 89.15
C ASN A 40 18.12 -5.05 89.22
N GLU A 41 18.01 -6.38 89.05
CA GLU A 41 19.19 -7.26 89.10
C GLU A 41 20.17 -7.01 87.93
N GLY A 42 19.65 -6.68 86.75
CA GLY A 42 20.49 -6.31 85.62
C GLY A 42 21.21 -4.98 85.79
N LEU A 43 20.58 -3.96 86.38
CA LEU A 43 21.23 -2.69 86.69
C LEU A 43 22.35 -2.86 87.73
N LYS A 44 22.20 -3.76 88.71
CA LYS A 44 23.29 -4.15 89.63
C LYS A 44 24.49 -4.73 88.88
N SER A 45 24.23 -5.54 87.84
CA SER A 45 25.27 -6.07 86.95
C SER A 45 25.94 -4.96 86.11
N ILE A 46 25.15 -4.03 85.56
CA ILE A 46 25.63 -2.89 84.75
C ILE A 46 26.50 -1.91 85.56
N VAL A 47 26.18 -1.64 86.84
CA VAL A 47 27.04 -0.85 87.74
C VAL A 47 28.25 -1.64 88.28
N GLY A 48 28.47 -2.87 87.82
CA GLY A 48 29.62 -3.70 88.14
C GLY A 48 29.58 -4.40 89.50
N ASN A 49 28.44 -4.46 90.18
CA ASN A 49 28.30 -5.14 91.47
C ASN A 49 26.93 -5.85 91.60
N PRO A 50 26.78 -7.10 91.10
CA PRO A 50 25.55 -7.88 91.20
C PRO A 50 25.17 -8.28 92.64
N PHE A 51 26.00 -7.99 93.65
CA PHE A 51 25.74 -8.30 95.06
C PHE A 51 25.20 -7.11 95.88
N LEU A 52 24.87 -5.98 95.23
CA LEU A 52 24.18 -4.87 95.90
C LEU A 52 22.82 -5.34 96.43
N THR A 53 22.50 -4.99 97.68
CA THR A 53 21.15 -5.19 98.23
C THR A 53 20.14 -4.31 97.50
N GLU A 54 20.49 -3.02 97.38
CA GLU A 54 19.67 -1.92 96.86
C GLU A 54 20.52 -1.06 95.92
N LEU A 55 19.89 -0.40 94.95
CA LEU A 55 20.53 0.58 94.08
C LEU A 55 20.20 1.99 94.55
N THR A 56 21.22 2.84 94.67
CA THR A 56 21.07 4.27 94.99
C THR A 56 21.15 5.13 93.74
N GLU A 57 20.67 6.38 93.81
CA GLU A 57 20.83 7.34 92.71
C GLU A 57 22.29 7.45 92.25
N ALA A 58 23.23 7.49 93.20
CA ALA A 58 24.66 7.56 92.87
C ALA A 58 25.23 6.30 92.19
N ASN A 59 24.57 5.13 92.31
CA ASN A 59 24.94 3.97 91.49
C ASN A 59 24.47 4.18 90.05
N LEU A 60 23.24 4.64 89.85
CA LEU A 60 22.66 4.86 88.53
C LEU A 60 23.30 6.04 87.79
N GLU A 61 23.76 7.08 88.50
CA GLU A 61 24.59 8.17 87.95
C GLU A 61 25.91 7.66 87.31
N THR A 62 26.38 6.44 87.61
CA THR A 62 27.58 5.88 86.94
C THR A 62 27.30 5.26 85.56
N ILE A 63 26.03 4.99 85.24
CA ILE A 63 25.63 4.29 84.00
C ILE A 63 25.75 5.25 82.82
N SER A 64 26.79 5.07 82.01
CA SER A 64 26.98 5.80 80.73
C SER A 64 26.40 5.05 79.52
N VAL A 65 26.23 3.74 79.63
CA VAL A 65 25.57 2.84 78.67
C VAL A 65 24.81 1.79 79.47
N ALA A 66 23.54 1.56 79.15
CA ALA A 66 22.81 0.38 79.60
C ALA A 66 22.56 -0.54 78.40
N ASP A 67 23.03 -1.79 78.49
CA ASP A 67 22.58 -2.86 77.62
C ASP A 67 21.69 -3.79 78.44
N ILE A 68 20.39 -3.72 78.18
CA ILE A 68 19.36 -4.52 78.84
C ILE A 68 18.89 -5.68 77.94
N SER A 69 19.61 -5.95 76.84
CA SER A 69 19.30 -7.00 75.86
C SER A 69 19.60 -8.40 76.36
N TYR A 70 20.65 -8.57 77.18
CA TYR A 70 21.17 -9.87 77.64
C TYR A 70 21.79 -9.76 79.05
N MET A 71 20.94 -9.57 80.06
CA MET A 71 21.37 -9.39 81.45
C MET A 71 21.89 -10.70 82.08
N ASN A 72 23.21 -10.75 82.29
CA ASN A 72 23.84 -11.78 83.12
C ASN A 72 23.79 -11.36 84.59
N GLY A 73 23.31 -12.25 85.46
CA GLY A 73 23.25 -12.03 86.90
C GLY A 73 24.56 -12.45 87.59
N VAL A 74 24.44 -12.92 88.84
CA VAL A 74 25.54 -13.53 89.59
C VAL A 74 26.18 -14.68 88.78
N PRO A 75 27.52 -14.80 88.68
CA PRO A 75 28.17 -15.81 87.84
C PRO A 75 27.62 -17.24 88.04
N GLY A 76 27.02 -17.78 86.97
CA GLY A 76 26.31 -19.07 86.96
C GLY A 76 24.78 -18.96 86.88
N TYR A 77 24.21 -17.76 87.03
CA TYR A 77 22.77 -17.51 86.99
C TYR A 77 22.46 -16.35 86.02
N ALA A 78 21.68 -16.63 84.97
CA ALA A 78 21.13 -15.59 84.09
C ALA A 78 19.96 -14.86 84.78
N VAL A 79 19.70 -13.61 84.40
CA VAL A 79 18.47 -12.92 84.80
C VAL A 79 17.32 -13.48 83.93
N THR A 80 16.53 -14.40 84.47
CA THR A 80 15.49 -15.11 83.71
C THR A 80 14.12 -14.45 83.83
N GLY A 81 13.82 -13.51 82.93
CA GLY A 81 12.53 -12.84 82.82
C GLY A 81 12.51 -11.79 81.72
N LEU A 82 11.35 -11.15 81.51
CA LEU A 82 11.18 -10.09 80.52
C LEU A 82 11.01 -8.75 81.23
N ILE A 83 11.84 -7.76 80.87
CA ILE A 83 11.74 -6.40 81.42
C ILE A 83 10.52 -5.71 80.81
N SER A 84 9.67 -5.12 81.64
CA SER A 84 8.39 -4.52 81.22
C SER A 84 8.15 -3.10 81.73
N ASP A 85 8.80 -2.71 82.83
CA ASP A 85 8.76 -1.36 83.40
C ASP A 85 10.18 -0.80 83.52
N LEU A 86 10.37 0.45 83.08
CA LEU A 86 11.64 1.18 83.12
C LEU A 86 11.79 2.10 84.34
N THR A 87 10.84 2.06 85.29
CA THR A 87 10.85 2.90 86.49
C THR A 87 12.14 2.71 87.31
N GLY A 88 12.76 3.84 87.68
CA GLY A 88 14.06 3.93 88.32
C GLY A 88 15.20 4.24 87.35
N LEU A 89 15.07 3.89 86.06
CA LEU A 89 16.11 4.16 85.05
C LEU A 89 16.23 5.65 84.70
N GLU A 90 15.23 6.48 85.01
CA GLU A 90 15.29 7.94 84.87
C GLU A 90 16.38 8.60 85.75
N LYS A 91 16.90 7.87 86.74
CA LYS A 91 18.03 8.30 87.59
C LYS A 91 19.39 8.14 86.92
N ALA A 92 19.49 7.39 85.82
CA ALA A 92 20.72 7.22 85.05
C ALA A 92 21.01 8.45 84.16
N VAL A 93 21.09 9.64 84.76
CA VAL A 93 21.17 10.93 84.05
C VAL A 93 22.41 11.11 83.16
N ASN A 94 23.45 10.30 83.37
CA ASN A 94 24.66 10.27 82.54
C ASN A 94 24.60 9.21 81.41
N MET A 95 23.48 8.48 81.27
CA MET A 95 23.33 7.45 80.25
C MET A 95 23.26 8.07 78.86
N THR A 96 24.16 7.64 77.98
CA THR A 96 24.28 8.12 76.60
C THR A 96 23.70 7.16 75.58
N LYS A 97 23.63 5.86 75.92
CA LYS A 97 23.11 4.80 75.04
C LYS A 97 22.27 3.80 75.83
N LEU A 98 21.16 3.37 75.24
CA LEU A 98 20.32 2.29 75.72
C LEU A 98 20.16 1.24 74.61
N TYR A 99 20.36 -0.04 74.95
CA TYR A 99 20.16 -1.19 74.07
C TYR A 99 19.15 -2.16 74.69
N PHE A 100 18.12 -2.57 73.95
CA PHE A 100 17.14 -3.58 74.38
C PHE A 100 16.73 -4.54 73.25
N SER A 101 16.26 -5.73 73.62
CA SER A 101 15.96 -6.84 72.72
C SER A 101 14.61 -7.50 73.01
N ASN A 102 14.33 -8.62 72.35
CA ASN A 102 13.19 -9.51 72.59
C ASN A 102 13.18 -10.19 73.98
N GLN A 103 14.13 -9.88 74.86
CA GLN A 103 14.07 -10.18 76.29
C GLN A 103 13.28 -9.10 77.08
N THR A 104 12.41 -8.34 76.40
CA THR A 104 11.64 -7.24 76.99
C THR A 104 10.19 -7.23 76.47
N GLU A 105 9.26 -6.70 77.26
CA GLU A 105 7.88 -6.36 76.90
C GLU A 105 7.62 -4.85 77.08
N ILE A 106 8.64 -4.01 76.88
CA ILE A 106 8.59 -2.56 77.05
C ILE A 106 7.61 -1.94 76.04
N LYS A 107 6.45 -1.48 76.52
CA LYS A 107 5.36 -0.95 75.67
C LYS A 107 5.51 0.52 75.28
N ASN A 108 6.26 1.28 76.09
CA ASN A 108 6.53 2.70 75.93
C ASN A 108 7.81 3.08 76.66
N LEU A 109 8.33 4.29 76.40
CA LEU A 109 9.60 4.79 76.95
C LEU A 109 9.41 6.03 77.85
N ASN A 110 8.24 6.18 78.47
CA ASN A 110 7.84 7.42 79.17
C ASN A 110 8.71 7.74 80.39
N GLN A 111 9.19 6.74 81.13
CA GLN A 111 10.03 6.92 82.32
C GLN A 111 11.35 7.61 81.96
N ILE A 112 11.98 7.18 80.87
CA ILE A 112 13.32 7.65 80.45
C ILE A 112 13.29 8.89 79.54
N LYS A 113 12.11 9.47 79.28
CA LYS A 113 11.93 10.55 78.29
C LYS A 113 12.74 11.82 78.59
N ASP A 114 12.94 12.13 79.87
CA ASP A 114 13.58 13.37 80.33
C ASP A 114 15.11 13.23 80.54
N LEU A 115 15.71 12.10 80.13
CA LEU A 115 17.15 11.86 80.31
C LEU A 115 18.00 12.85 79.47
N PRO A 116 18.84 13.70 80.09
CA PRO A 116 19.46 14.84 79.41
C PRO A 116 20.62 14.47 78.48
N ASN A 117 21.16 13.24 78.59
CA ASN A 117 22.34 12.79 77.84
C ASN A 117 22.06 11.62 76.88
N LEU A 118 20.83 11.07 76.85
CA LEU A 118 20.52 9.86 76.08
C LEU A 118 20.50 10.18 74.57
N LYS A 119 21.57 9.78 73.88
CA LYS A 119 21.83 10.07 72.46
C LYS A 119 21.45 8.94 71.53
N LYS A 120 21.64 7.68 71.95
CA LYS A 120 21.33 6.50 71.13
C LYS A 120 20.35 5.56 71.82
N ILE A 121 19.32 5.14 71.08
CA ILE A 121 18.48 4.00 71.45
C ILE A 121 18.57 2.95 70.34
N VAL A 122 18.83 1.70 70.72
CA VAL A 122 18.73 0.51 69.87
C VAL A 122 17.75 -0.45 70.51
N GLY A 123 16.67 -0.78 69.81
CA GLY A 123 15.58 -1.60 70.35
C GLY A 123 15.06 -2.60 69.32
N VAL A 124 15.21 -3.89 69.59
CA VAL A 124 14.53 -4.93 68.79
C VAL A 124 13.64 -5.74 69.71
N THR A 125 12.47 -5.20 70.06
CA THR A 125 11.53 -5.84 71.00
C THR A 125 10.28 -6.36 70.30
N THR A 126 9.32 -6.84 71.07
CA THR A 126 8.11 -7.52 70.60
C THR A 126 6.86 -6.95 71.28
N GLY A 127 6.87 -5.66 71.59
CA GLY A 127 5.87 -5.04 72.48
C GLY A 127 5.82 -3.52 72.49
N LEU A 128 6.81 -2.81 71.92
CA LEU A 128 6.82 -1.35 71.84
C LEU A 128 5.76 -0.91 70.82
N ASN A 129 4.90 0.02 71.24
CA ASN A 129 3.83 0.56 70.39
C ASN A 129 3.54 2.05 70.62
N ASP A 130 3.87 2.60 71.79
CA ASP A 130 3.79 4.04 72.05
C ASP A 130 5.19 4.66 72.17
N ILE A 131 5.59 5.41 71.14
CA ILE A 131 6.89 6.08 71.05
C ILE A 131 6.83 7.60 71.27
N LYS A 132 5.73 8.15 71.81
CA LYS A 132 5.59 9.61 72.06
C LYS A 132 6.76 10.20 72.85
N ALA A 133 7.25 9.47 73.85
CA ALA A 133 8.43 9.82 74.64
C ALA A 133 9.68 10.16 73.79
N LEU A 134 9.87 9.51 72.64
CA LEU A 134 11.02 9.77 71.77
C LEU A 134 11.01 11.20 71.21
N GLY A 135 9.82 11.76 70.95
CA GLY A 135 9.66 13.15 70.54
C GLY A 135 10.13 14.14 71.60
N GLU A 136 9.88 13.85 72.87
CA GLU A 136 10.27 14.69 74.01
C GLU A 136 11.77 14.60 74.37
N MET A 137 12.45 13.48 74.07
CA MET A 137 13.85 13.26 74.46
C MET A 137 14.81 14.36 73.93
N PRO A 138 15.50 15.11 74.80
CA PRO A 138 16.20 16.34 74.40
C PRO A 138 17.55 16.11 73.70
N ALA A 139 18.11 14.90 73.80
CA ALA A 139 19.46 14.59 73.31
C ALA A 139 19.52 13.47 72.24
N LEU A 140 18.38 12.87 71.87
CA LEU A 140 18.30 11.68 71.00
C LEU A 140 18.74 11.99 69.56
N GLU A 141 19.93 11.55 69.17
CA GLU A 141 20.54 11.75 67.84
C GLU A 141 20.49 10.50 66.95
N GLU A 142 20.45 9.30 67.55
CA GLU A 142 20.44 8.01 66.86
C GLU A 142 19.31 7.11 67.39
N LEU A 143 18.49 6.57 66.48
CA LEU A 143 17.40 5.67 66.82
C LEU A 143 17.36 4.48 65.86
N GLU A 144 17.41 3.28 66.41
CA GLU A 144 17.30 2.01 65.69
C GLU A 144 16.22 1.15 66.36
N LEU A 145 15.15 0.85 65.64
CA LEU A 145 13.99 0.09 66.13
C LEU A 145 13.61 -1.06 65.19
N GLY A 146 12.93 -2.09 65.68
CA GLY A 146 12.41 -3.15 64.81
C GLY A 146 11.75 -4.33 65.51
N GLY A 147 10.90 -5.07 64.79
CA GLY A 147 10.18 -6.25 65.29
C GLY A 147 8.89 -5.95 66.06
N ASP A 148 8.50 -4.69 66.10
CA ASP A 148 7.49 -4.13 67.01
C ASP A 148 6.14 -3.80 66.35
N TYR A 149 5.23 -3.22 67.13
CA TYR A 149 3.86 -2.84 66.74
C TYR A 149 3.67 -1.31 66.65
N ILE A 150 4.74 -0.58 66.36
CA ILE A 150 4.72 0.89 66.20
C ILE A 150 4.01 1.23 64.90
N THR A 151 2.91 1.99 64.96
CA THR A 151 2.12 2.45 63.79
C THR A 151 1.98 3.97 63.71
N ASP A 152 2.66 4.71 64.59
CA ASP A 152 2.69 6.17 64.57
C ASP A 152 4.10 6.72 64.79
N PHE A 153 4.77 7.04 63.67
CA PHE A 153 6.09 7.67 63.65
C PHE A 153 6.01 9.20 63.81
N THR A 154 4.83 9.80 63.94
CA THR A 154 4.64 11.26 64.09
C THR A 154 5.52 11.90 65.18
N PRO A 155 5.75 11.27 66.35
CA PRO A 155 6.64 11.82 67.39
C PRO A 155 8.10 12.06 66.95
N LEU A 156 8.58 11.43 65.87
CA LEU A 156 9.95 11.58 65.39
C LEU A 156 10.13 12.70 64.36
N LEU A 157 9.06 13.12 63.70
CA LEU A 157 9.13 13.93 62.47
C LEU A 157 9.63 15.35 62.68
N GLU A 158 9.40 15.92 63.86
CA GLU A 158 9.82 17.26 64.25
C GLU A 158 11.08 17.26 65.12
N LYS A 159 11.87 16.17 65.13
CA LYS A 159 13.15 16.13 65.87
C LYS A 159 14.28 16.79 65.09
N ASP A 160 14.48 18.07 65.34
CA ASP A 160 15.59 18.88 64.80
C ASP A 160 17.01 18.33 65.06
N ASN A 161 17.18 17.33 65.92
CA ASN A 161 18.47 16.73 66.28
C ASN A 161 18.65 15.25 65.88
N LEU A 162 17.64 14.60 65.25
CA LEU A 162 17.72 13.20 64.85
C LEU A 162 18.54 13.03 63.56
N LYS A 163 19.70 12.37 63.65
CA LYS A 163 20.67 12.18 62.56
C LYS A 163 20.61 10.81 61.91
N SER A 164 20.30 9.78 62.69
CA SER A 164 20.20 8.41 62.19
C SER A 164 18.90 7.78 62.64
N PHE A 165 18.12 7.28 61.68
CA PHE A 165 16.89 6.55 61.91
C PHE A 165 16.91 5.22 61.17
N SER A 166 16.63 4.14 61.89
CA SER A 166 16.49 2.79 61.36
C SER A 166 15.18 2.19 61.89
N TYR A 167 14.32 1.71 61.00
CA TYR A 167 13.16 0.90 61.35
C TYR A 167 13.08 -0.38 60.51
N ASN A 168 13.43 -1.51 61.15
CA ASN A 168 13.49 -2.83 60.53
C ASN A 168 12.30 -3.69 60.96
N SER A 169 11.34 -3.93 60.08
CA SER A 169 10.09 -4.60 60.45
C SER A 169 10.28 -6.04 60.98
N TYR A 170 11.21 -6.80 60.43
CA TYR A 170 11.37 -8.26 60.65
C TYR A 170 10.10 -9.11 60.38
N ALA A 171 9.11 -8.60 59.65
CA ALA A 171 7.86 -9.31 59.33
C ALA A 171 8.04 -10.67 58.60
N TRP A 172 9.22 -10.93 58.02
CA TRP A 172 9.61 -12.22 57.46
C TRP A 172 9.78 -13.34 58.50
N LEU A 173 10.02 -12.98 59.77
CA LEU A 173 10.11 -13.88 60.91
C LEU A 173 8.76 -13.97 61.66
N ASN A 174 8.04 -12.85 61.77
CA ASN A 174 6.72 -12.77 62.39
C ASN A 174 5.81 -11.81 61.60
N PRO A 175 4.84 -12.30 60.80
CA PRO A 175 3.95 -11.46 59.99
C PRO A 175 3.04 -10.48 60.76
N ALA A 176 3.05 -10.50 62.10
CA ALA A 176 2.34 -9.52 62.93
C ALA A 176 3.16 -8.24 63.21
N CYS A 177 4.47 -8.22 62.96
CA CYS A 177 5.30 -7.03 63.12
C CYS A 177 4.92 -5.98 62.07
N HIS A 178 4.88 -4.70 62.45
CA HIS A 178 4.46 -3.62 61.56
C HIS A 178 5.51 -3.36 60.46
N GLN A 179 5.05 -3.22 59.20
CA GLN A 179 5.82 -2.73 58.05
C GLN A 179 5.35 -1.33 57.66
N ILE A 180 6.27 -0.36 57.57
CA ILE A 180 5.97 1.00 57.10
C ILE A 180 5.40 0.96 55.69
N ASP A 181 4.27 1.63 55.47
CA ASP A 181 3.68 1.83 54.14
C ASP A 181 3.90 3.25 53.58
N ASN A 182 3.38 3.51 52.37
CA ASN A 182 3.57 4.80 51.71
C ASN A 182 2.83 5.98 52.39
N GLU A 183 1.71 5.77 53.09
CA GLU A 183 0.99 6.84 53.80
C GLU A 183 1.67 7.24 55.10
N GLU A 184 2.40 6.31 55.74
CA GLU A 184 3.30 6.61 56.84
C GLU A 184 4.60 7.26 56.35
N PHE A 185 5.20 6.70 55.29
CA PHE A 185 6.46 7.19 54.73
C PHE A 185 6.36 8.58 54.10
N LYS A 186 5.18 8.99 53.58
CA LYS A 186 4.90 10.39 53.15
C LYS A 186 5.17 11.44 54.22
N LYS A 187 5.09 11.07 55.50
CA LYS A 187 5.29 11.98 56.63
C LYS A 187 6.78 12.28 56.91
N PHE A 188 7.71 11.49 56.35
CA PHE A 188 9.15 11.57 56.62
C PHE A 188 9.82 12.81 55.99
N THR A 189 9.09 13.56 55.16
CA THR A 189 9.48 14.84 54.53
C THR A 189 10.04 15.88 55.52
N ASN A 190 9.65 15.82 56.80
CA ASN A 190 10.08 16.80 57.82
C ASN A 190 11.44 16.49 58.49
N LEU A 191 12.06 15.32 58.23
CA LEU A 191 13.32 14.86 58.85
C LEU A 191 14.57 15.58 58.31
N LYS A 192 14.68 16.89 58.59
CA LYS A 192 15.68 17.84 58.05
C LYS A 192 17.12 17.65 58.53
N SER A 193 17.32 16.97 59.66
CA SER A 193 18.65 16.74 60.25
C SER A 193 19.18 15.33 60.03
N LEU A 194 18.43 14.51 59.29
CA LEU A 194 18.69 13.09 59.12
C LEU A 194 19.81 12.84 58.09
N GLU A 195 21.00 12.47 58.55
CA GLU A 195 22.16 12.10 57.72
C GLU A 195 22.03 10.65 57.20
N SER A 196 21.36 9.76 57.94
CA SER A 196 21.26 8.33 57.67
C SER A 196 19.84 7.78 57.86
N LEU A 197 19.33 7.04 56.88
CA LEU A 197 18.02 6.40 56.89
C LEU A 197 18.10 4.92 56.49
N ASP A 198 17.60 4.03 57.35
CA ASP A 198 17.37 2.62 57.03
C ASP A 198 15.89 2.25 57.22
N VAL A 199 15.25 1.78 56.15
CA VAL A 199 13.86 1.29 56.18
C VAL A 199 13.78 -0.10 55.53
N THR A 200 14.77 -0.95 55.78
CA THR A 200 14.81 -2.31 55.26
C THR A 200 13.65 -3.19 55.77
N TRP A 201 13.19 -4.13 54.95
CA TRP A 201 12.07 -5.05 55.25
C TRP A 201 10.68 -4.41 55.40
N ASN A 202 10.45 -3.20 54.89
CA ASN A 202 9.14 -2.53 54.93
C ASN A 202 8.33 -2.74 53.64
N ASN A 203 7.22 -2.02 53.48
CA ASN A 203 6.24 -2.17 52.40
C ASN A 203 6.21 -0.95 51.46
N ILE A 204 7.32 -0.22 51.36
CA ILE A 204 7.39 1.06 50.66
C ILE A 204 7.59 0.82 49.14
N THR A 205 6.92 1.64 48.32
CA THR A 205 7.03 1.61 46.85
C THR A 205 7.33 2.99 46.23
N ASP A 206 7.14 4.08 46.98
CA ASP A 206 7.36 5.45 46.51
C ASP A 206 8.43 6.17 47.36
N LEU A 207 9.34 6.89 46.69
CA LEU A 207 10.40 7.69 47.31
C LEU A 207 10.16 9.20 47.20
N SER A 208 8.99 9.64 46.68
CA SER A 208 8.64 11.06 46.52
C SER A 208 8.82 11.86 47.82
N SER A 209 8.57 11.24 48.97
CA SER A 209 8.76 11.78 50.32
C SER A 209 10.18 12.27 50.62
N LEU A 210 11.22 11.68 50.01
CA LEU A 210 12.63 12.02 50.27
C LEU A 210 13.19 13.09 49.33
N THR A 211 12.39 13.62 48.40
CA THR A 211 12.88 14.58 47.39
C THR A 211 13.46 15.86 47.97
N ALA A 212 13.08 16.22 49.20
CA ALA A 212 13.56 17.40 49.94
C ALA A 212 14.68 17.10 50.96
N ASN A 213 15.12 15.84 51.08
CA ASN A 213 16.15 15.41 52.03
C ASN A 213 17.50 15.19 51.31
N ASP A 214 17.99 16.22 50.61
CA ASP A 214 19.17 16.13 49.74
C ASP A 214 20.50 16.01 50.50
N HIS A 215 20.47 16.27 51.82
CA HIS A 215 21.52 16.10 52.81
C HIS A 215 21.74 14.67 53.33
N ILE A 216 20.86 13.70 53.00
CA ILE A 216 21.05 12.30 53.42
C ILE A 216 22.30 11.73 52.73
N THR A 217 23.27 11.25 53.52
CA THR A 217 24.52 10.66 53.01
C THR A 217 24.45 9.13 52.91
N ASN A 218 23.56 8.50 53.69
CA ASN A 218 23.45 7.05 53.82
C ASN A 218 21.98 6.61 53.73
N LEU A 219 21.64 5.77 52.75
CA LEU A 219 20.26 5.34 52.50
C LEU A 219 20.17 3.83 52.24
N ASN A 220 19.40 3.13 53.06
CA ASN A 220 19.09 1.71 52.87
C ASN A 220 17.58 1.49 52.66
N LEU A 221 17.26 0.97 51.49
CA LEU A 221 15.92 0.70 50.96
C LEU A 221 15.76 -0.78 50.58
N SER A 222 16.66 -1.64 51.07
CA SER A 222 16.66 -3.06 50.71
C SER A 222 15.38 -3.76 51.19
N TYR A 223 14.99 -4.88 50.56
CA TYR A 223 13.80 -5.67 50.95
C TYR A 223 12.51 -4.84 51.07
N ASN A 224 12.27 -3.97 50.09
CA ASN A 224 11.03 -3.21 49.91
C ASN A 224 10.40 -3.64 48.55
N LYS A 225 9.57 -2.78 47.94
CA LYS A 225 8.85 -3.07 46.68
C LYS A 225 9.05 -1.97 45.64
N PHE A 226 10.20 -1.29 45.65
CA PHE A 226 10.49 -0.20 44.72
C PHE A 226 10.64 -0.72 43.29
N THR A 227 9.88 -0.14 42.36
CA THR A 227 10.03 -0.32 40.90
C THR A 227 10.70 0.87 40.22
N ASN A 228 10.75 2.02 40.91
CA ASN A 228 11.30 3.28 40.42
C ASN A 228 12.03 3.99 41.58
N ILE A 229 13.24 4.50 41.30
CA ILE A 229 14.05 5.27 42.26
C ILE A 229 14.29 6.73 41.82
N ALA A 230 13.67 7.21 40.75
CA ALA A 230 13.87 8.56 40.22
C ALA A 230 13.91 9.71 41.26
N PRO A 231 13.12 9.70 42.36
CA PRO A 231 13.24 10.70 43.42
C PRO A 231 14.64 10.87 44.03
N ILE A 232 15.48 9.82 44.09
CA ILE A 232 16.82 9.93 44.69
C ILE A 232 17.74 10.88 43.90
N ALA A 233 17.39 11.24 42.67
CA ALA A 233 18.20 12.12 41.83
C ALA A 233 18.38 13.53 42.41
N THR A 234 17.64 13.93 43.46
CA THR A 234 17.90 15.17 44.20
C THR A 234 19.04 15.04 45.22
N MET A 235 19.34 13.83 45.70
CA MET A 235 20.14 13.56 46.91
C MET A 235 21.66 13.68 46.68
N LYS A 236 22.16 14.91 46.50
CA LYS A 236 23.53 15.15 46.02
C LYS A 236 24.63 14.77 47.00
N GLU A 237 24.34 14.70 48.29
CA GLU A 237 25.31 14.31 49.32
C GLU A 237 25.36 12.79 49.59
N LEU A 238 24.54 12.01 48.88
CA LEU A 238 24.44 10.56 49.04
C LEU A 238 25.74 9.85 48.65
N LYS A 239 26.32 9.11 49.61
CA LYS A 239 27.60 8.37 49.50
C LYS A 239 27.38 6.86 49.47
N VAL A 240 26.40 6.36 50.23
CA VAL A 240 26.09 4.93 50.36
C VAL A 240 24.61 4.68 50.10
N LEU A 241 24.33 3.77 49.17
CA LEU A 241 22.98 3.40 48.76
C LEU A 241 22.82 1.88 48.65
N TYR A 242 21.78 1.35 49.28
CA TYR A 242 21.40 -0.06 49.21
C TYR A 242 19.94 -0.22 48.74
N LEU A 243 19.76 -0.97 47.65
CA LEU A 243 18.51 -1.17 46.91
C LEU A 243 18.18 -2.67 46.75
N ASN A 244 18.86 -3.55 47.49
CA ASN A 244 18.86 -4.99 47.23
C ASN A 244 17.49 -5.62 47.52
N ASN A 245 17.06 -6.60 46.71
CA ASN A 245 15.75 -7.26 46.85
C ASN A 245 14.59 -6.25 46.74
N ASN A 246 14.46 -5.65 45.56
CA ASN A 246 13.36 -4.78 45.14
C ASN A 246 12.86 -5.26 43.76
N ASN A 247 12.08 -4.42 43.06
CA ASN A 247 11.50 -4.72 41.75
C ASN A 247 12.00 -3.74 40.65
N LEU A 248 13.22 -3.24 40.78
CA LEU A 248 13.80 -2.25 39.88
C LEU A 248 14.13 -2.86 38.51
N THR A 249 13.73 -2.19 37.44
CA THR A 249 14.11 -2.54 36.05
C THR A 249 15.22 -1.64 35.48
N SER A 250 15.46 -0.48 36.11
CA SER A 250 16.52 0.48 35.80
C SER A 250 17.02 1.15 37.09
N ILE A 251 18.27 1.62 37.05
CA ILE A 251 18.89 2.46 38.09
C ILE A 251 19.50 3.74 37.51
N ASP A 252 19.01 4.21 36.34
CA ASP A 252 19.58 5.35 35.59
C ASP A 252 19.66 6.66 36.41
N SER A 253 18.85 6.78 37.46
CA SER A 253 18.83 7.91 38.40
C SER A 253 20.17 8.18 39.09
N LEU A 254 21.01 7.13 39.22
CA LEU A 254 22.37 7.22 39.77
C LEU A 254 23.28 8.17 38.97
N ASN A 255 23.00 8.41 37.68
CA ASN A 255 23.80 9.29 36.82
C ASN A 255 24.01 10.71 37.34
N THR A 256 23.12 11.13 38.24
CA THR A 256 23.09 12.46 38.82
C THR A 256 23.79 12.56 40.18
N LEU A 257 24.29 11.44 40.73
CA LEU A 257 24.80 11.28 42.10
C LEU A 257 26.32 11.15 42.16
N ARG A 258 27.01 12.25 41.84
CA ARG A 258 28.48 12.25 41.65
C ARG A 258 29.31 12.07 42.94
N GLY A 259 28.68 12.08 44.11
CA GLY A 259 29.30 11.75 45.41
C GLY A 259 29.12 10.29 45.85
N LEU A 260 28.39 9.47 45.09
CA LEU A 260 28.04 8.10 45.49
C LEU A 260 29.21 7.14 45.25
N THR A 261 29.65 6.45 46.30
CA THR A 261 30.82 5.55 46.27
C THR A 261 30.44 4.08 46.48
N ILE A 262 29.27 3.81 47.06
CA ILE A 262 28.71 2.47 47.26
C ILE A 262 27.27 2.45 46.77
N ALA A 263 26.97 1.56 45.81
CA ALA A 263 25.63 1.35 45.28
C ALA A 263 25.38 -0.15 45.05
N TYR A 264 24.59 -0.81 45.90
CA TYR A 264 24.23 -2.23 45.71
C TYR A 264 22.74 -2.36 45.37
N ALA A 265 22.43 -3.01 44.24
CA ALA A 265 21.08 -3.27 43.73
C ALA A 265 20.87 -4.77 43.40
N ASP A 266 21.51 -5.65 44.18
CA ASP A 266 21.44 -7.10 43.97
C ASP A 266 20.00 -7.64 44.11
N ASN A 267 19.65 -8.68 43.37
CA ASN A 267 18.32 -9.33 43.38
C ASN A 267 17.18 -8.39 42.95
N ASN A 268 17.34 -7.73 41.80
CA ASN A 268 16.33 -6.89 41.14
C ASN A 268 15.97 -7.46 39.74
N ASN A 269 15.38 -6.65 38.87
CA ASN A 269 14.95 -6.99 37.50
C ASN A 269 15.70 -6.18 36.42
N ILE A 270 16.87 -5.62 36.74
CA ILE A 270 17.64 -4.71 35.88
C ILE A 270 18.29 -5.49 34.73
N THR A 271 18.19 -4.98 33.50
CA THR A 271 18.77 -5.59 32.29
C THR A 271 19.82 -4.74 31.58
N ASP A 272 19.82 -3.43 31.83
CA ASP A 272 20.58 -2.44 31.07
C ASP A 272 21.42 -1.60 32.03
N LEU A 273 22.71 -1.45 31.75
CA LEU A 273 23.65 -0.60 32.48
C LEU A 273 24.25 0.51 31.59
N SER A 274 23.90 0.57 30.31
CA SER A 274 24.59 1.39 29.30
C SER A 274 24.56 2.90 29.61
N ASN A 275 23.44 3.36 30.17
CA ASN A 275 23.28 4.75 30.62
C ASN A 275 24.23 5.11 31.78
N LEU A 276 24.77 4.17 32.54
CA LEU A 276 25.50 4.43 33.79
C LEU A 276 27.00 4.74 33.59
N LYS A 277 27.49 4.72 32.35
CA LYS A 277 28.94 4.77 32.05
C LYS A 277 29.67 5.94 32.71
N ASP A 278 29.17 7.15 32.48
CA ASP A 278 29.77 8.38 33.01
C ASP A 278 29.67 8.46 34.54
N PHE A 279 28.72 7.76 35.15
CA PHE A 279 28.59 7.65 36.60
C PHE A 279 29.62 6.67 37.17
N PHE A 280 29.73 5.47 36.62
CA PHE A 280 30.67 4.44 37.06
C PHE A 280 32.14 4.91 36.94
N GLU A 281 32.48 5.61 35.87
CA GLU A 281 33.79 6.27 35.71
C GLU A 281 33.99 7.46 36.66
N GLY A 282 32.91 8.03 37.18
CA GLY A 282 32.92 9.11 38.16
C GLY A 282 33.15 8.65 39.61
N MET A 283 32.77 7.41 39.97
CA MET A 283 32.82 6.90 41.35
C MET A 283 34.24 6.86 41.92
N ASP A 284 34.41 7.17 43.22
CA ASP A 284 35.68 7.06 43.95
C ASP A 284 35.76 5.80 44.83
N VAL A 285 36.97 5.23 44.97
CA VAL A 285 37.23 4.02 45.77
C VAL A 285 37.23 4.34 47.27
N VAL A 286 36.47 3.56 48.06
CA VAL A 286 36.36 3.74 49.52
C VAL A 286 36.63 2.43 50.26
N GLY A 287 37.87 2.28 50.75
CA GLY A 287 38.30 1.12 51.55
C GLY A 287 38.13 -0.22 50.81
N ASP A 288 37.68 -1.24 51.52
CA ASP A 288 37.42 -2.59 50.99
C ASP A 288 36.02 -2.74 50.34
N TYR A 289 35.23 -1.66 50.26
CA TYR A 289 33.82 -1.72 49.82
C TYR A 289 33.67 -1.64 48.29
N LYS A 290 32.69 -2.37 47.75
CA LYS A 290 32.68 -2.81 46.35
C LYS A 290 31.83 -1.95 45.41
N GLY A 291 32.11 -0.65 45.30
CA GLY A 291 31.64 0.17 44.17
C GLY A 291 30.16 -0.01 43.79
N LEU A 292 29.93 -0.54 42.58
CA LEU A 292 28.61 -0.83 42.03
C LEU A 292 28.36 -2.35 41.94
N GLN A 293 27.33 -2.85 42.64
CA GLN A 293 26.92 -4.27 42.58
C GLN A 293 25.48 -4.40 42.10
N VAL A 294 25.25 -5.21 41.08
CA VAL A 294 23.95 -5.41 40.40
C VAL A 294 23.80 -6.90 40.06
N ASN A 295 23.96 -7.76 41.05
CA ASN A 295 24.01 -9.22 40.91
C ASN A 295 22.64 -9.88 41.06
N ASN A 296 22.56 -11.18 40.73
CA ASN A 296 21.37 -12.02 40.91
C ASN A 296 20.07 -11.45 40.31
N GLN A 297 20.17 -10.58 39.29
CA GLN A 297 19.00 -10.05 38.60
C GLN A 297 18.20 -11.21 37.99
N THR A 298 16.88 -11.12 37.96
CA THR A 298 16.04 -12.18 37.37
C THR A 298 14.92 -11.58 36.54
N ILE A 299 14.72 -12.11 35.33
CA ILE A 299 13.61 -11.75 34.44
C ILE A 299 12.99 -12.98 33.77
N THR A 300 11.76 -12.81 33.29
CA THR A 300 11.05 -13.77 32.44
C THR A 300 10.64 -13.06 31.15
N LEU A 301 11.03 -13.61 30.01
CA LEU A 301 10.68 -13.09 28.68
C LEU A 301 9.30 -13.58 28.23
N PRO A 302 8.65 -12.93 27.23
CA PRO A 302 7.42 -13.43 26.62
C PRO A 302 7.57 -14.82 26.00
N THR A 303 6.52 -15.64 26.06
CA THR A 303 6.53 -17.03 25.57
C THR A 303 6.79 -17.13 24.06
N ILE A 304 7.76 -17.95 23.67
CA ILE A 304 7.95 -18.37 22.27
C ILE A 304 7.07 -19.59 21.98
N ASN A 305 6.37 -19.59 20.85
CA ASN A 305 5.61 -20.76 20.39
C ASN A 305 6.33 -21.37 19.17
N ILE A 306 6.54 -22.69 19.17
CA ILE A 306 7.08 -23.44 18.03
C ILE A 306 6.29 -24.74 17.79
N LYS A 307 6.53 -25.36 16.63
CA LYS A 307 6.20 -26.77 16.35
C LYS A 307 7.35 -27.68 16.80
N GLU A 308 7.05 -28.96 16.99
CA GLU A 308 8.04 -30.03 17.18
C GLU A 308 9.10 -30.00 16.06
N GLY A 309 10.36 -30.26 16.41
CA GLY A 309 11.51 -30.09 15.51
C GLY A 309 11.93 -28.63 15.26
N GLY A 310 11.11 -27.65 15.65
CA GLY A 310 11.42 -26.21 15.51
C GLY A 310 12.59 -25.73 16.38
N THR A 311 13.12 -24.57 16.03
CA THR A 311 14.13 -23.84 16.82
C THR A 311 13.48 -22.64 17.50
N ALA A 312 13.56 -22.57 18.83
CA ALA A 312 13.15 -21.38 19.58
C ALA A 312 14.35 -20.44 19.75
N ILE A 313 14.21 -19.17 19.36
CA ILE A 313 15.27 -18.17 19.40
C ILE A 313 14.91 -17.09 20.43
N SER A 314 15.63 -17.05 21.54
CA SER A 314 15.51 -16.02 22.57
C SER A 314 16.48 -14.87 22.27
N ASN A 315 16.00 -13.63 22.27
CA ASN A 315 16.88 -12.46 22.18
C ASN A 315 17.53 -12.18 23.54
N ASN A 316 18.86 -12.00 23.58
CA ASN A 316 19.58 -11.58 24.78
C ASN A 316 19.17 -10.13 25.14
N PRO A 317 18.43 -9.90 26.24
CA PRO A 317 17.89 -8.58 26.55
C PRO A 317 18.93 -7.65 27.18
N THR A 318 20.06 -8.18 27.65
CA THR A 318 21.05 -7.45 28.45
C THR A 318 21.78 -6.36 27.66
N LEU A 319 22.27 -5.32 28.35
CA LEU A 319 23.21 -4.33 27.82
C LEU A 319 24.21 -3.93 28.93
N ASP A 320 25.51 -4.03 28.65
CA ASP A 320 26.57 -3.66 29.59
C ASP A 320 26.85 -2.15 29.65
N ILE A 321 27.87 -1.78 30.43
CA ILE A 321 28.28 -0.39 30.70
C ILE A 321 28.81 0.36 29.45
N ASP A 322 29.17 -0.37 28.39
CA ASP A 322 29.60 0.19 27.11
C ASP A 322 28.48 0.11 26.04
N GLY A 323 27.34 -0.51 26.36
CA GLY A 323 26.19 -0.67 25.47
C GLY A 323 26.19 -1.97 24.66
N GLU A 324 27.04 -2.93 24.99
CA GLU A 324 27.16 -4.20 24.27
C GLU A 324 26.41 -5.35 24.96
N LYS A 325 26.19 -6.46 24.24
CA LYS A 325 25.47 -7.62 24.79
C LYS A 325 26.33 -8.38 25.79
N MET A 326 25.91 -8.40 27.06
CA MET A 326 26.64 -9.06 28.14
C MET A 326 26.87 -10.56 27.86
N PRO A 327 28.10 -11.09 28.02
CA PRO A 327 28.41 -12.48 27.74
C PRO A 327 27.52 -13.48 28.48
N VAL A 328 26.87 -14.36 27.72
CA VAL A 328 26.09 -15.48 28.26
C VAL A 328 27.06 -16.52 28.84
N SER A 329 26.98 -16.76 30.15
CA SER A 329 27.93 -17.57 30.93
C SER A 329 27.43 -18.97 31.29
N SER A 330 26.13 -19.23 31.14
CA SER A 330 25.56 -20.59 31.22
C SER A 330 24.19 -20.65 30.54
N ILE A 331 23.82 -21.83 30.03
CA ILE A 331 22.60 -22.09 29.26
C ILE A 331 22.04 -23.45 29.72
N SER A 332 20.73 -23.57 29.89
CA SER A 332 20.09 -24.88 30.14
C SER A 332 19.76 -25.61 28.82
N ASP A 333 19.36 -26.88 28.92
CA ASP A 333 18.70 -27.62 27.84
C ASP A 333 19.46 -27.74 26.52
N GLY A 334 20.80 -27.58 26.54
CA GLY A 334 21.65 -27.69 25.36
C GLY A 334 21.56 -26.51 24.39
N GLY A 335 20.99 -25.37 24.81
CA GLY A 335 20.92 -24.17 23.97
C GLY A 335 22.28 -23.62 23.57
N THR A 336 22.32 -22.88 22.46
CA THR A 336 23.54 -22.31 21.85
C THR A 336 23.43 -20.79 21.71
N VAL A 337 24.55 -20.09 21.86
CA VAL A 337 24.62 -18.61 21.75
C VAL A 337 25.13 -18.22 20.36
N SER A 338 24.59 -17.15 19.79
CA SER A 338 25.06 -16.59 18.51
C SER A 338 26.49 -16.04 18.62
N THR A 339 27.23 -16.01 17.51
CA THR A 339 28.62 -15.50 17.50
C THR A 339 28.77 -14.02 17.86
N ASP A 340 27.67 -13.27 17.81
CA ASP A 340 27.55 -11.87 18.24
C ASP A 340 26.83 -11.70 19.59
N ASN A 341 26.57 -12.81 20.31
CA ASN A 341 25.95 -12.87 21.63
C ASN A 341 24.54 -12.22 21.74
N LYS A 342 23.89 -11.90 20.60
CA LYS A 342 22.56 -11.30 20.53
C LYS A 342 21.41 -12.28 20.77
N THR A 343 21.59 -13.58 20.49
CA THR A 343 20.53 -14.58 20.67
C THR A 343 21.02 -15.87 21.33
N VAL A 344 20.08 -16.57 21.98
CA VAL A 344 20.24 -17.92 22.53
C VAL A 344 19.18 -18.82 21.88
N SER A 345 19.63 -19.82 21.12
CA SER A 345 18.79 -20.72 20.33
C SER A 345 18.66 -22.09 21.00
N PHE A 346 17.46 -22.67 20.95
CA PHE A 346 17.14 -23.97 21.56
C PHE A 346 16.45 -24.86 20.51
N THR A 347 17.01 -26.05 20.28
CA THR A 347 16.53 -27.04 19.30
C THR A 347 16.07 -28.31 20.00
N ASN A 348 15.34 -29.17 19.29
CA ASN A 348 14.95 -30.52 19.75
C ASN A 348 14.25 -30.53 21.13
N LEU A 349 13.49 -29.48 21.44
CA LEU A 349 12.71 -29.39 22.67
C LEU A 349 11.49 -30.32 22.58
N PRO A 350 11.13 -31.04 23.67
CA PRO A 350 9.99 -31.94 23.67
C PRO A 350 8.67 -31.16 23.62
N VAL A 351 7.63 -31.78 23.04
CA VAL A 351 6.25 -31.27 23.00
C VAL A 351 5.74 -30.95 24.42
N GLY A 352 5.10 -29.79 24.56
CA GLY A 352 4.56 -29.25 25.82
C GLY A 352 5.12 -27.88 26.18
N ASN A 353 4.73 -27.40 27.36
CA ASN A 353 5.26 -26.15 27.94
C ASN A 353 6.57 -26.42 28.69
N LYS A 354 7.60 -25.62 28.39
CA LYS A 354 8.92 -25.69 29.02
C LYS A 354 9.43 -24.28 29.31
N THR A 355 10.24 -24.11 30.36
CA THR A 355 10.99 -22.87 30.56
C THR A 355 12.47 -23.21 30.48
N VAL A 356 13.14 -22.72 29.43
CA VAL A 356 14.60 -22.76 29.33
C VAL A 356 15.17 -21.52 30.01
N THR A 357 16.44 -21.56 30.41
CA THR A 357 17.09 -20.46 31.11
C THR A 357 18.51 -20.27 30.62
N TYR A 358 18.99 -19.03 30.69
CA TYR A 358 20.41 -18.71 30.54
C TYR A 358 20.81 -17.65 31.56
N LYS A 359 22.11 -17.54 31.81
CA LYS A 359 22.67 -16.48 32.65
C LYS A 359 23.65 -15.65 31.84
N ALA A 360 23.72 -14.37 32.13
CA ALA A 360 24.83 -13.51 31.71
C ALA A 360 25.51 -12.93 32.94
N THR A 361 26.81 -12.68 32.83
CA THR A 361 27.65 -12.15 33.92
C THR A 361 28.59 -11.12 33.34
N PHE A 362 28.69 -9.96 33.97
CA PHE A 362 29.54 -8.86 33.55
C PHE A 362 30.34 -8.33 34.74
N THR A 363 31.60 -8.01 34.50
CA THR A 363 32.49 -7.41 35.50
C THR A 363 33.38 -6.38 34.82
N ALA A 364 33.47 -5.19 35.41
CA ALA A 364 34.36 -4.14 34.94
C ALA A 364 35.07 -3.47 36.14
N THR A 365 36.08 -2.67 35.84
CA THR A 365 36.76 -1.81 36.81
C THR A 365 36.92 -0.44 36.15
N SER A 366 36.48 0.63 36.81
CA SER A 366 36.57 1.99 36.26
C SER A 366 38.02 2.46 36.16
N THR A 367 38.25 3.55 35.41
CA THR A 367 39.54 4.25 35.34
C THR A 367 40.09 4.69 36.70
N LYS A 368 39.21 4.86 37.72
CA LYS A 368 39.57 5.15 39.11
C LYS A 368 39.82 3.91 39.98
N GLY A 369 39.62 2.69 39.45
CA GLY A 369 39.78 1.43 40.18
C GLY A 369 38.53 0.92 40.90
N VAL A 370 37.35 1.53 40.67
CA VAL A 370 36.09 1.09 41.30
C VAL A 370 35.56 -0.17 40.61
N PRO A 371 35.25 -1.26 41.34
CA PRO A 371 34.72 -2.47 40.74
C PRO A 371 33.22 -2.36 40.41
N LEU A 372 32.83 -3.00 39.31
CA LEU A 372 31.45 -3.31 38.94
C LEU A 372 31.29 -4.83 38.84
N SER A 373 30.27 -5.38 39.51
CA SER A 373 29.82 -6.76 39.33
C SER A 373 28.33 -6.83 39.00
N TYR A 374 27.98 -7.57 37.95
CA TYR A 374 26.61 -7.82 37.53
C TYR A 374 26.41 -9.29 37.18
N SER A 375 25.22 -9.81 37.49
CA SER A 375 24.79 -11.14 37.05
C SER A 375 23.27 -11.21 36.92
N ILE A 376 22.78 -11.88 35.88
CA ILE A 376 21.36 -12.07 35.60
C ILE A 376 21.03 -13.53 35.27
N LYS A 377 19.83 -13.97 35.66
CA LYS A 377 19.15 -15.16 35.13
C LYS A 377 17.99 -14.72 34.24
N VAL A 378 18.07 -15.04 32.96
CA VAL A 378 16.97 -14.87 32.01
C VAL A 378 16.19 -16.19 31.93
N SER A 379 14.88 -16.12 32.09
CA SER A 379 13.97 -17.25 31.92
C SER A 379 13.14 -17.06 30.65
N GLN A 380 13.14 -18.05 29.76
CA GLN A 380 12.43 -18.03 28.49
C GLN A 380 11.38 -19.15 28.49
N PRO A 381 10.09 -18.83 28.66
CA PRO A 381 9.01 -19.77 28.42
C PRO A 381 8.95 -20.13 26.92
N ILE A 382 8.74 -21.40 26.64
CA ILE A 382 8.58 -21.98 25.30
C ILE A 382 7.41 -22.95 25.33
N ASN A 383 6.52 -22.83 24.36
CA ASN A 383 5.44 -23.78 24.10
C ASN A 383 5.77 -24.54 22.80
N VAL A 384 5.96 -25.85 22.90
CA VAL A 384 6.22 -26.73 21.76
C VAL A 384 4.95 -27.49 21.45
N SER A 385 4.30 -27.14 20.33
CA SER A 385 3.12 -27.86 19.84
C SER A 385 3.55 -29.05 18.97
N ALA A 386 2.84 -30.17 19.07
CA ALA A 386 3.04 -31.30 18.15
C ALA A 386 2.75 -30.85 16.70
N GLN A 387 3.39 -31.50 15.74
CA GLN A 387 2.94 -31.46 14.35
C GLN A 387 1.68 -32.31 14.21
N SER A 388 0.76 -31.88 13.35
CA SER A 388 -0.36 -32.69 12.87
C SER A 388 -0.20 -32.98 11.38
N ASP A 389 -0.59 -34.17 10.93
CA ASP A 389 -0.68 -34.48 9.51
C ASP A 389 -1.89 -33.73 8.91
N SER A 390 -1.72 -33.10 7.74
CA SER A 390 -2.80 -32.44 6.99
C SER A 390 -2.58 -32.56 5.48
N THR A 391 -3.60 -32.20 4.70
CA THR A 391 -3.58 -32.30 3.24
C THR A 391 -3.90 -30.99 2.53
N VAL A 392 -3.33 -30.82 1.33
CA VAL A 392 -3.72 -29.80 0.37
C VAL A 392 -4.39 -30.51 -0.81
N ASN A 393 -5.68 -30.24 -0.99
CA ASN A 393 -6.48 -30.82 -2.06
C ASN A 393 -6.56 -29.83 -3.23
N VAL A 394 -6.09 -30.27 -4.39
CA VAL A 394 -5.91 -29.45 -5.59
C VAL A 394 -6.96 -29.83 -6.63
N PHE A 395 -7.76 -28.87 -7.07
CA PHE A 395 -8.79 -29.04 -8.08
C PHE A 395 -8.48 -28.25 -9.34
N TYR A 396 -8.91 -28.76 -10.49
CA TYR A 396 -8.72 -28.15 -11.80
C TYR A 396 -10.09 -28.04 -12.47
N LYS A 397 -10.68 -26.85 -12.49
CA LYS A 397 -12.11 -26.65 -12.78
C LYS A 397 -12.37 -25.52 -13.76
N ASP A 398 -13.50 -25.58 -14.45
CA ASP A 398 -14.00 -24.46 -15.25
C ASP A 398 -14.75 -23.40 -14.39
N GLU A 399 -15.23 -22.34 -15.02
CA GLU A 399 -16.00 -21.27 -14.38
C GLU A 399 -17.37 -21.70 -13.82
N ASN A 400 -17.88 -22.89 -14.21
CA ASN A 400 -19.12 -23.47 -13.68
C ASN A 400 -18.85 -24.43 -12.50
N GLY A 401 -17.58 -24.81 -12.31
CA GLY A 401 -17.13 -25.74 -11.26
C GLY A 401 -16.95 -27.19 -11.71
N ASP A 402 -17.10 -27.48 -13.01
CA ASP A 402 -16.92 -28.81 -13.60
C ASP A 402 -15.43 -29.20 -13.63
N GLU A 403 -15.11 -30.47 -13.32
CA GLU A 403 -13.73 -30.96 -13.23
C GLU A 403 -13.12 -31.18 -14.63
N LEU A 404 -12.08 -30.42 -14.96
CA LEU A 404 -11.39 -30.43 -16.25
C LEU A 404 -10.18 -31.38 -16.30
N ALA A 405 -9.58 -31.65 -15.14
CA ALA A 405 -8.50 -32.62 -14.97
C ALA A 405 -8.56 -33.21 -13.54
N PRO A 406 -8.14 -34.47 -13.34
CA PRO A 406 -8.23 -35.13 -12.04
C PRO A 406 -7.57 -34.31 -10.92
N SER A 407 -8.32 -34.19 -9.83
CA SER A 407 -7.87 -33.64 -8.56
C SER A 407 -6.69 -34.41 -7.96
N GLU A 408 -5.89 -33.71 -7.16
CA GLU A 408 -4.68 -34.22 -6.53
C GLU A 408 -4.68 -33.90 -5.03
N THR A 409 -4.13 -34.79 -4.20
CA THR A 409 -3.98 -34.57 -2.77
C THR A 409 -2.50 -34.66 -2.41
N ILE A 410 -1.96 -33.58 -1.83
CA ILE A 410 -0.61 -33.54 -1.27
C ILE A 410 -0.73 -33.65 0.25
N SER A 411 0.01 -34.56 0.89
CA SER A 411 0.00 -34.73 2.35
C SER A 411 1.33 -34.31 2.96
N GLY A 412 1.30 -33.74 4.16
CA GLY A 412 2.50 -33.37 4.92
C GLY A 412 2.16 -32.95 6.35
N LYS A 413 3.19 -32.64 7.13
CA LYS A 413 3.06 -32.24 8.53
C LYS A 413 3.03 -30.74 8.70
N SER A 414 2.28 -30.26 9.70
CA SER A 414 2.15 -28.81 9.90
C SER A 414 3.51 -28.13 10.12
N GLY A 415 3.76 -27.08 9.32
CA GLY A 415 5.06 -26.41 9.19
C GLY A 415 5.99 -26.93 8.07
N GLU A 416 5.71 -28.07 7.42
CA GLU A 416 6.41 -28.48 6.20
C GLU A 416 5.94 -27.66 4.99
N ASN A 417 6.82 -27.44 4.01
CA ASN A 417 6.49 -26.65 2.82
C ASN A 417 5.75 -27.49 1.76
N TYR A 418 4.79 -26.90 1.06
CA TYR A 418 4.15 -27.49 -0.13
C TYR A 418 4.15 -26.51 -1.32
N GLN A 419 3.99 -27.08 -2.52
CA GLN A 419 3.74 -26.35 -3.76
C GLN A 419 2.84 -27.19 -4.68
N THR A 420 1.82 -26.57 -5.26
CA THR A 420 0.91 -27.17 -6.26
C THR A 420 1.37 -26.80 -7.68
N ILE A 421 0.92 -27.56 -8.68
CA ILE A 421 1.36 -27.40 -10.07
C ILE A 421 0.16 -27.03 -10.95
N GLU A 422 0.30 -25.98 -11.77
CA GLU A 422 -0.69 -25.64 -12.80
C GLU A 422 -0.69 -26.70 -13.92
N LYS A 423 -1.87 -27.13 -14.38
CA LYS A 423 -2.00 -28.06 -15.50
C LYS A 423 -2.31 -27.31 -16.78
N THR A 424 -1.62 -27.64 -17.87
CA THR A 424 -2.03 -27.21 -19.21
C THR A 424 -3.25 -28.04 -19.65
N ILE A 425 -4.39 -27.39 -19.87
CA ILE A 425 -5.65 -28.06 -20.26
C ILE A 425 -6.06 -27.64 -21.68
N THR A 426 -6.30 -28.61 -22.55
CA THR A 426 -6.63 -28.39 -23.97
C THR A 426 -7.89 -27.55 -24.13
N ASN A 427 -7.81 -26.49 -24.94
CA ASN A 427 -8.88 -25.49 -25.21
C ASN A 427 -9.27 -24.61 -24.01
N TYR A 428 -8.49 -24.61 -22.92
CA TYR A 428 -8.68 -23.76 -21.75
C TYR A 428 -7.42 -22.96 -21.42
N THR A 429 -7.59 -21.86 -20.69
CA THR A 429 -6.52 -21.00 -20.17
C THR A 429 -6.77 -20.74 -18.69
N LEU A 430 -5.72 -20.72 -17.86
CA LEU A 430 -5.87 -20.37 -16.45
C LEU A 430 -6.41 -18.93 -16.34
N LYS A 431 -7.50 -18.78 -15.58
CA LYS A 431 -8.13 -17.50 -15.28
C LYS A 431 -7.68 -16.98 -13.91
N GLU A 432 -7.79 -17.81 -12.89
CA GLU A 432 -7.47 -17.46 -11.50
C GLU A 432 -7.13 -18.70 -10.65
N ILE A 433 -6.54 -18.48 -9.47
CA ILE A 433 -6.23 -19.52 -8.49
C ILE A 433 -6.91 -19.17 -7.17
N GLU A 434 -7.82 -20.01 -6.71
CA GLU A 434 -8.39 -19.93 -5.37
C GLU A 434 -7.47 -20.65 -4.37
N GLY A 435 -7.28 -20.07 -3.19
CA GLY A 435 -6.39 -20.62 -2.15
C GLY A 435 -4.95 -20.11 -2.27
N GLN A 436 -3.98 -20.93 -1.84
CA GLN A 436 -2.55 -20.61 -1.88
C GLN A 436 -1.81 -21.74 -2.61
N PRO A 437 -1.24 -21.52 -3.82
CA PRO A 437 -0.57 -22.58 -4.58
C PRO A 437 0.82 -22.97 -4.03
N SER A 438 1.31 -22.29 -3.00
CA SER A 438 2.49 -22.70 -2.24
C SER A 438 2.43 -22.10 -0.84
N GLY A 439 2.99 -22.80 0.15
CA GLY A 439 2.99 -22.34 1.53
C GLY A 439 3.53 -23.41 2.47
N GLN A 440 3.04 -23.40 3.72
CA GLN A 440 3.26 -24.47 4.69
C GLN A 440 1.95 -25.17 5.03
N PHE A 441 2.02 -26.46 5.31
CA PHE A 441 0.89 -27.23 5.82
C PHE A 441 0.39 -26.63 7.15
N GLY A 442 -0.93 -26.43 7.26
CA GLY A 442 -1.58 -25.96 8.48
C GLY A 442 -1.93 -27.12 9.43
N ASP A 443 -2.53 -26.79 10.57
CA ASP A 443 -3.09 -27.78 11.51
C ASP A 443 -4.47 -28.34 11.08
N SER A 444 -4.87 -28.09 9.83
CA SER A 444 -6.09 -28.59 9.18
C SER A 444 -5.87 -28.72 7.68
N ASP A 445 -6.71 -29.51 7.01
CA ASP A 445 -6.72 -29.60 5.55
C ASP A 445 -6.99 -28.24 4.89
N ALA A 446 -6.45 -28.07 3.69
CA ALA A 446 -6.60 -26.89 2.83
C ALA A 446 -6.97 -27.29 1.40
N THR A 447 -7.41 -26.30 0.61
CA THR A 447 -7.84 -26.47 -0.78
C THR A 447 -7.19 -25.41 -1.67
N VAL A 448 -6.81 -25.82 -2.88
CA VAL A 448 -6.40 -24.94 -3.98
C VAL A 448 -7.24 -25.27 -5.21
N THR A 449 -7.88 -24.28 -5.84
CA THR A 449 -8.60 -24.47 -7.10
C THR A 449 -7.90 -23.68 -8.19
N TYR A 450 -7.38 -24.35 -9.22
CA TYR A 450 -7.04 -23.70 -10.47
C TYR A 450 -8.33 -23.58 -11.30
N VAL A 451 -8.79 -22.34 -11.53
CA VAL A 451 -10.01 -22.02 -12.27
C VAL A 451 -9.63 -21.58 -13.68
N TYR A 452 -10.23 -22.24 -14.68
CA TYR A 452 -9.91 -22.04 -16.09
C TYR A 452 -11.10 -21.47 -16.86
N GLU A 453 -10.82 -20.50 -17.74
CA GLU A 453 -11.77 -20.05 -18.76
C GLU A 453 -11.48 -20.73 -20.11
N LYS A 454 -12.43 -20.69 -21.04
CA LYS A 454 -12.18 -21.13 -22.43
C LYS A 454 -11.06 -20.29 -23.04
N ALA A 455 -10.13 -20.96 -23.72
CA ALA A 455 -9.07 -20.28 -24.45
C ALA A 455 -9.65 -19.44 -25.61
N ASP A 456 -8.90 -18.41 -26.02
CA ASP A 456 -9.22 -17.63 -27.21
C ASP A 456 -9.16 -18.54 -28.46
N GLY A 457 -10.19 -18.47 -29.28
CA GLY A 457 -10.26 -19.17 -30.55
C GLY A 457 -9.44 -18.47 -31.64
N ALA A 458 -9.03 -19.25 -32.63
CA ALA A 458 -8.34 -18.74 -33.80
C ALA A 458 -9.28 -17.84 -34.62
N PRO A 459 -8.76 -16.74 -35.22
CA PRO A 459 -9.58 -15.76 -35.92
C PRO A 459 -10.33 -16.35 -37.13
N VAL A 460 -11.58 -15.92 -37.29
CA VAL A 460 -12.41 -16.23 -38.45
C VAL A 460 -12.26 -15.09 -39.45
N THR A 461 -11.66 -15.38 -40.62
CA THR A 461 -11.47 -14.40 -41.70
C THR A 461 -12.63 -14.48 -42.70
N VAL A 462 -13.29 -13.37 -42.98
CA VAL A 462 -14.40 -13.29 -43.95
C VAL A 462 -13.92 -12.62 -45.23
N LYS A 463 -13.95 -13.34 -46.35
CA LYS A 463 -13.45 -12.88 -47.66
C LYS A 463 -14.59 -12.58 -48.62
N TYR A 464 -14.35 -11.62 -49.50
CA TYR A 464 -15.31 -11.13 -50.49
C TYR A 464 -14.65 -11.12 -51.87
N VAL A 465 -14.96 -12.10 -52.71
CA VAL A 465 -14.24 -12.36 -53.97
C VAL A 465 -15.16 -12.49 -55.19
N ASP A 466 -14.65 -12.22 -56.39
CA ASP A 466 -15.33 -12.59 -57.63
C ASP A 466 -15.26 -14.10 -57.94
N VAL A 467 -15.84 -14.52 -59.06
CA VAL A 467 -15.83 -15.91 -59.54
C VAL A 467 -14.44 -16.47 -59.85
N ASP A 468 -13.45 -15.60 -60.09
CA ASP A 468 -12.07 -15.96 -60.40
C ASP A 468 -11.17 -15.93 -59.15
N GLY A 469 -11.69 -15.45 -58.02
CA GLY A 469 -11.03 -15.42 -56.71
C GLY A 469 -10.38 -14.09 -56.33
N ASN A 470 -10.56 -13.02 -57.12
CA ASN A 470 -9.97 -11.70 -56.82
C ASN A 470 -10.75 -11.00 -55.69
N GLU A 471 -10.04 -10.38 -54.74
CA GLU A 471 -10.66 -9.68 -53.59
C GLU A 471 -11.34 -8.36 -54.03
N LEU A 472 -12.65 -8.26 -53.80
CA LEU A 472 -13.50 -7.13 -54.20
C LEU A 472 -13.70 -6.09 -53.09
N ALA A 473 -13.51 -6.48 -51.84
CA ALA A 473 -13.57 -5.63 -50.66
C ALA A 473 -12.72 -6.24 -49.56
N THR A 474 -12.16 -5.39 -48.69
CA THR A 474 -11.27 -5.83 -47.60
C THR A 474 -11.95 -6.90 -46.75
N SER A 475 -11.22 -8.01 -46.54
CA SER A 475 -11.61 -9.08 -45.65
C SER A 475 -11.83 -8.58 -44.21
N ASP A 476 -12.85 -9.12 -43.54
CA ASP A 476 -13.12 -8.85 -42.12
C ASP A 476 -12.54 -9.95 -41.22
N THR A 477 -12.31 -9.65 -39.94
CA THR A 477 -11.83 -10.61 -38.95
C THR A 477 -12.73 -10.61 -37.72
N LEU A 478 -13.24 -11.78 -37.34
CA LEU A 478 -13.95 -12.01 -36.09
C LEU A 478 -13.04 -12.77 -35.12
N ASN A 479 -13.13 -12.45 -33.83
CA ASN A 479 -12.43 -13.13 -32.73
C ASN A 479 -13.45 -13.53 -31.65
N GLY A 480 -13.18 -14.60 -30.91
CA GLY A 480 -14.02 -15.07 -29.80
C GLY A 480 -13.43 -16.31 -29.14
N LYS A 481 -13.98 -16.71 -28.00
CA LYS A 481 -13.55 -17.93 -27.26
C LYS A 481 -13.84 -19.20 -28.05
N ILE A 482 -13.05 -20.25 -27.85
CA ILE A 482 -13.34 -21.59 -28.40
C ILE A 482 -14.75 -22.04 -28.00
N ASP A 483 -15.46 -22.66 -28.93
CA ASP A 483 -16.87 -23.09 -28.86
C ASP A 483 -17.91 -21.95 -28.82
N ALA A 484 -17.52 -20.67 -28.72
CA ALA A 484 -18.45 -19.56 -28.90
C ALA A 484 -18.90 -19.43 -30.36
N THR A 485 -20.15 -19.01 -30.59
CA THR A 485 -20.72 -18.92 -31.95
C THR A 485 -20.32 -17.64 -32.68
N TYR A 486 -20.26 -17.73 -34.02
CA TYR A 486 -20.15 -16.58 -34.92
C TYR A 486 -21.18 -16.63 -36.04
N GLN A 487 -21.49 -15.46 -36.59
CA GLN A 487 -22.33 -15.28 -37.78
C GLN A 487 -21.77 -14.16 -38.65
N THR A 488 -21.76 -14.37 -39.97
CA THR A 488 -21.29 -13.40 -40.96
C THR A 488 -22.39 -13.07 -41.97
N THR A 489 -22.23 -11.97 -42.70
CA THR A 489 -23.12 -11.58 -43.80
C THR A 489 -22.33 -11.11 -45.02
N ALA A 490 -22.97 -11.14 -46.19
CA ALA A 490 -22.41 -10.60 -47.42
C ALA A 490 -22.42 -9.06 -47.39
N LYS A 491 -21.35 -8.43 -47.88
CA LYS A 491 -21.29 -6.98 -48.07
C LYS A 491 -22.10 -6.57 -49.30
N SER A 492 -22.74 -5.41 -49.25
CA SER A 492 -23.33 -4.80 -50.45
C SER A 492 -22.23 -4.14 -51.27
N LEU A 493 -21.96 -4.64 -52.47
CA LEU A 493 -20.87 -4.20 -53.34
C LEU A 493 -21.44 -3.64 -54.65
N SER A 494 -21.13 -2.39 -54.97
CA SER A 494 -21.72 -1.69 -56.13
C SER A 494 -21.31 -2.34 -57.45
N GLY A 495 -22.30 -2.70 -58.28
CA GLY A 495 -22.09 -3.41 -59.56
C GLY A 495 -21.92 -4.94 -59.44
N TRP A 496 -22.04 -5.51 -58.24
CA TRP A 496 -21.88 -6.94 -57.98
C TRP A 496 -23.10 -7.52 -57.26
N ALA A 497 -23.41 -8.79 -57.54
CA ALA A 497 -24.44 -9.58 -56.88
C ALA A 497 -23.80 -10.79 -56.17
N VAL A 498 -24.34 -11.19 -55.03
CA VAL A 498 -23.86 -12.38 -54.30
C VAL A 498 -24.25 -13.63 -55.10
N LYS A 499 -23.25 -14.38 -55.58
CA LYS A 499 -23.43 -15.65 -56.29
C LYS A 499 -23.48 -16.83 -55.33
N THR A 500 -22.70 -16.79 -54.25
CA THR A 500 -22.61 -17.90 -53.29
C THR A 500 -22.38 -17.39 -51.87
N THR A 501 -23.33 -17.72 -50.99
CA THR A 501 -23.17 -17.67 -49.53
C THR A 501 -22.55 -19.00 -49.09
N PRO A 502 -21.41 -19.00 -48.37
CA PRO A 502 -20.76 -20.24 -47.94
C PRO A 502 -21.50 -20.88 -46.76
N ALA A 503 -21.45 -22.21 -46.67
CA ALA A 503 -22.14 -22.97 -45.63
C ALA A 503 -21.63 -22.69 -44.20
N ASN A 504 -20.38 -22.25 -44.06
CA ASN A 504 -19.79 -21.83 -42.78
C ASN A 504 -19.97 -20.33 -42.47
N ALA A 505 -20.94 -19.64 -43.09
CA ALA A 505 -21.34 -18.28 -42.71
C ALA A 505 -21.87 -18.18 -41.26
N THR A 506 -22.20 -19.32 -40.65
CA THR A 506 -22.42 -19.48 -39.21
C THR A 506 -21.59 -20.66 -38.72
N GLY A 507 -21.02 -20.56 -37.53
CA GLY A 507 -20.22 -21.63 -36.93
C GLY A 507 -19.86 -21.35 -35.48
N VAL A 508 -18.87 -22.08 -34.97
CA VAL A 508 -18.18 -21.79 -33.70
C VAL A 508 -16.69 -21.54 -33.94
N PHE A 509 -16.07 -20.72 -33.10
CA PHE A 509 -14.62 -20.54 -33.10
C PHE A 509 -13.93 -21.84 -32.66
N THR A 510 -12.87 -22.20 -33.38
CA THR A 510 -12.04 -23.38 -33.09
C THR A 510 -10.60 -22.95 -32.79
N ASN A 511 -9.72 -23.89 -32.49
CA ASN A 511 -8.28 -23.62 -32.36
C ASN A 511 -7.54 -23.51 -33.71
N ALA A 512 -8.25 -23.52 -34.84
CA ALA A 512 -7.69 -23.42 -36.19
C ALA A 512 -8.32 -22.24 -36.97
N ASN A 513 -7.50 -21.50 -37.73
CA ASN A 513 -7.97 -20.36 -38.53
C ASN A 513 -9.08 -20.79 -39.51
N GLN A 514 -10.26 -20.20 -39.38
CA GLN A 514 -11.41 -20.47 -40.25
C GLN A 514 -11.52 -19.37 -41.30
N THR A 515 -11.89 -19.73 -42.54
CA THR A 515 -12.14 -18.76 -43.62
C THR A 515 -13.55 -18.92 -44.17
N VAL A 516 -14.28 -17.81 -44.28
CA VAL A 516 -15.65 -17.73 -44.79
C VAL A 516 -15.64 -16.90 -46.06
N THR A 517 -15.83 -17.52 -47.23
CA THR A 517 -15.69 -16.84 -48.53
C THR A 517 -17.03 -16.62 -49.21
N TYR A 518 -17.44 -15.36 -49.36
CA TYR A 518 -18.57 -14.97 -50.20
C TYR A 518 -18.08 -14.75 -51.64
N VAL A 519 -18.73 -15.42 -52.60
CA VAL A 519 -18.42 -15.28 -54.04
C VAL A 519 -19.47 -14.40 -54.70
N TYR A 520 -19.03 -13.47 -55.53
CA TYR A 520 -19.85 -12.50 -56.26
C TYR A 520 -19.72 -12.67 -57.77
N GLU A 521 -20.75 -12.25 -58.51
CA GLU A 521 -20.72 -12.07 -59.95
C GLU A 521 -21.18 -10.67 -60.34
N LYS A 522 -20.91 -10.22 -61.57
CA LYS A 522 -21.39 -8.93 -62.06
C LYS A 522 -22.92 -8.87 -61.99
N ALA A 523 -23.44 -7.76 -61.46
CA ALA A 523 -24.88 -7.52 -61.44
C ALA A 523 -25.44 -7.35 -62.86
N ASP A 524 -26.75 -7.52 -63.02
CA ASP A 524 -27.44 -7.23 -64.27
C ASP A 524 -27.33 -5.73 -64.60
N GLY A 525 -26.96 -5.44 -65.85
CA GLY A 525 -26.86 -4.09 -66.37
C GLY A 525 -28.24 -3.55 -66.78
N ALA A 526 -28.31 -2.22 -66.85
CA ALA A 526 -29.49 -1.54 -67.35
C ALA A 526 -29.69 -1.81 -68.86
N PRO A 527 -30.93 -1.92 -69.35
CA PRO A 527 -31.22 -2.24 -70.74
C PRO A 527 -30.69 -1.19 -71.72
N VAL A 528 -30.30 -1.67 -72.90
CA VAL A 528 -29.89 -0.83 -74.04
C VAL A 528 -31.02 -0.80 -75.05
N THR A 529 -31.62 0.37 -75.27
CA THR A 529 -32.70 0.56 -76.25
C THR A 529 -32.15 1.02 -77.59
N VAL A 530 -32.59 0.41 -78.70
CA VAL A 530 -32.14 0.75 -80.06
C VAL A 530 -33.30 1.33 -80.84
N LYS A 531 -33.18 2.59 -81.27
CA LYS A 531 -34.22 3.34 -81.99
C LYS A 531 -33.90 3.50 -83.47
N TYR A 532 -34.95 3.59 -84.29
CA TYR A 532 -34.88 3.75 -85.74
C TYR A 532 -35.79 4.91 -86.14
N VAL A 533 -35.22 6.06 -86.52
CA VAL A 533 -35.96 7.32 -86.69
C VAL A 533 -35.64 8.03 -88.01
N ASP A 534 -36.54 8.89 -88.49
CA ASP A 534 -36.23 9.84 -89.56
C ASP A 534 -35.40 11.05 -89.06
N ALA A 535 -35.11 11.98 -89.96
CA ALA A 535 -34.35 13.20 -89.65
C ALA A 535 -35.07 14.18 -88.71
N ASP A 536 -36.40 14.07 -88.56
CA ASP A 536 -37.23 14.89 -87.68
C ASP A 536 -37.47 14.21 -86.31
N GLY A 537 -37.07 12.94 -86.17
CA GLY A 537 -37.11 12.15 -84.94
C GLY A 537 -38.30 11.20 -84.82
N ASN A 538 -39.12 11.02 -85.86
CA ASN A 538 -40.27 10.12 -85.84
C ASN A 538 -39.80 8.65 -85.92
N GLU A 539 -40.40 7.77 -85.12
CA GLU A 539 -40.05 6.34 -85.09
C GLU A 539 -40.56 5.59 -86.34
N LEU A 540 -39.63 5.06 -87.14
CA LEU A 540 -39.91 4.38 -88.40
C LEU A 540 -40.07 2.85 -88.26
N ALA A 541 -39.53 2.29 -87.18
CA ALA A 541 -39.68 0.88 -86.83
C ALA A 541 -39.52 0.72 -85.31
N THR A 542 -40.23 -0.25 -84.74
CA THR A 542 -40.23 -0.50 -83.29
C THR A 542 -38.82 -0.65 -82.73
N SER A 543 -38.55 0.08 -81.66
CA SER A 543 -37.30 0.04 -80.92
C SER A 543 -37.00 -1.36 -80.36
N ASP A 544 -35.75 -1.82 -80.48
CA ASP A 544 -35.29 -3.07 -79.87
C ASP A 544 -34.74 -2.83 -78.45
N THR A 545 -34.62 -3.90 -77.65
CA THR A 545 -34.02 -3.83 -76.31
C THR A 545 -33.07 -5.00 -76.09
N LEU A 546 -31.83 -4.69 -75.69
CA LEU A 546 -30.82 -5.67 -75.30
C LEU A 546 -30.64 -5.64 -73.78
N ASN A 547 -30.33 -6.81 -73.19
CA ASN A 547 -30.05 -6.98 -71.77
C ASN A 547 -28.74 -7.78 -71.59
N GLY A 548 -28.00 -7.54 -70.51
CA GLY A 548 -26.76 -8.25 -70.19
C GLY A 548 -26.20 -7.84 -68.84
N LYS A 549 -25.15 -8.52 -68.35
CA LYS A 549 -24.45 -8.14 -67.11
C LYS A 549 -23.64 -6.87 -67.30
N ILE A 550 -23.41 -6.10 -66.23
CA ILE A 550 -22.52 -4.94 -66.23
C ILE A 550 -21.14 -5.34 -66.78
N ASP A 551 -20.55 -4.47 -67.60
CA ASP A 551 -19.30 -4.63 -68.36
C ASP A 551 -19.33 -5.67 -69.50
N ALA A 552 -20.42 -6.44 -69.68
CA ALA A 552 -20.58 -7.27 -70.87
C ALA A 552 -20.80 -6.39 -72.11
N THR A 553 -20.30 -6.82 -73.27
CA THR A 553 -20.39 -6.06 -74.53
C THR A 553 -21.74 -6.20 -75.22
N TYR A 554 -22.13 -5.17 -75.97
CA TYR A 554 -23.25 -5.21 -76.91
C TYR A 554 -22.85 -4.64 -78.28
N GLN A 555 -23.59 -5.06 -79.31
CA GLN A 555 -23.48 -4.57 -80.68
C GLN A 555 -24.86 -4.49 -81.32
N THR A 556 -25.11 -3.45 -82.09
CA THR A 556 -26.37 -3.20 -82.79
C THR A 556 -26.12 -2.99 -84.29
N THR A 557 -27.17 -3.18 -85.10
CA THR A 557 -27.15 -2.87 -86.55
C THR A 557 -28.39 -2.07 -86.95
N ALA A 558 -28.28 -1.37 -88.08
CA ALA A 558 -29.40 -0.67 -88.68
C ALA A 558 -30.41 -1.68 -89.27
N LYS A 559 -31.71 -1.48 -89.05
CA LYS A 559 -32.75 -2.24 -89.75
C LYS A 559 -32.82 -1.82 -91.22
N SER A 560 -33.12 -2.76 -92.12
CA SER A 560 -33.48 -2.44 -93.50
C SER A 560 -34.96 -2.01 -93.54
N LEU A 561 -35.24 -0.80 -94.02
CA LEU A 561 -36.58 -0.19 -93.99
C LEU A 561 -36.98 0.21 -95.41
N SER A 562 -38.13 -0.27 -95.90
CA SER A 562 -38.57 -0.03 -97.28
C SER A 562 -38.81 1.46 -97.54
N GLY A 563 -38.22 2.01 -98.61
CA GLY A 563 -38.30 3.43 -98.96
C GLY A 563 -37.31 4.34 -98.20
N TRP A 564 -36.50 3.81 -97.28
CA TRP A 564 -35.58 4.58 -96.44
C TRP A 564 -34.13 4.09 -96.52
N ALA A 565 -33.19 5.02 -96.59
CA ALA A 565 -31.75 4.77 -96.52
C ALA A 565 -31.20 5.21 -95.15
N VAL A 566 -30.19 4.51 -94.64
CA VAL A 566 -29.52 4.90 -93.37
C VAL A 566 -28.68 6.15 -93.62
N LYS A 567 -29.05 7.25 -92.96
CA LYS A 567 -28.35 8.55 -93.02
C LYS A 567 -27.22 8.64 -91.99
N THR A 568 -27.42 8.06 -90.80
CA THR A 568 -26.44 8.15 -89.71
C THR A 568 -26.46 6.89 -88.85
N THR A 569 -25.29 6.25 -88.75
CA THR A 569 -25.00 5.22 -87.74
C THR A 569 -24.47 5.90 -86.48
N PRO A 570 -25.02 5.63 -85.29
CA PRO A 570 -24.58 6.24 -84.05
C PRO A 570 -23.24 5.67 -83.56
N THR A 571 -22.44 6.48 -82.88
CA THR A 571 -21.11 6.08 -82.38
C THR A 571 -21.15 5.07 -81.25
N ASN A 572 -22.29 4.92 -80.55
CA ASN A 572 -22.53 3.90 -79.52
C ASN A 572 -23.26 2.65 -80.05
N ALA A 573 -23.21 2.38 -81.36
CA ALA A 573 -23.68 1.11 -81.93
C ALA A 573 -22.92 -0.14 -81.41
N THR A 574 -21.77 0.08 -80.76
CA THR A 574 -21.11 -0.90 -79.89
C THR A 574 -20.81 -0.26 -78.54
N GLY A 575 -20.82 -1.05 -77.48
CA GLY A 575 -20.52 -0.59 -76.13
C GLY A 575 -20.50 -1.72 -75.11
N VAL A 576 -20.56 -1.35 -73.83
CA VAL A 576 -20.81 -2.28 -72.72
C VAL A 576 -22.06 -1.87 -71.95
N PHE A 577 -22.76 -2.84 -71.36
CA PHE A 577 -23.86 -2.57 -70.44
C PHE A 577 -23.34 -1.87 -69.19
N THR A 578 -23.99 -0.77 -68.82
CA THR A 578 -23.70 -0.01 -67.60
C THR A 578 -24.84 -0.18 -66.58
N ASN A 579 -24.76 0.49 -65.44
CA ASN A 579 -25.87 0.59 -64.48
C ASN A 579 -26.92 1.67 -64.86
N ALA A 580 -26.78 2.33 -66.02
CA ALA A 580 -27.70 3.36 -66.52
C ALA A 580 -28.27 2.97 -67.89
N ASN A 581 -29.55 3.28 -68.13
CA ASN A 581 -30.21 2.99 -69.40
C ASN A 581 -29.47 3.69 -70.56
N GLN A 582 -29.06 2.92 -71.57
CA GLN A 582 -28.35 3.43 -72.74
C GLN A 582 -29.30 3.45 -73.95
N THR A 583 -29.20 4.47 -74.81
CA THR A 583 -29.99 4.56 -76.05
C THR A 583 -29.08 4.71 -77.25
N VAL A 584 -29.29 3.85 -78.23
CA VAL A 584 -28.64 3.84 -79.54
C VAL A 584 -29.67 4.30 -80.57
N THR A 585 -29.34 5.17 -81.53
CA THR A 585 -30.33 5.72 -82.47
C THR A 585 -29.79 5.80 -83.89
N TYR A 586 -30.40 5.05 -84.80
CA TYR A 586 -30.14 5.11 -86.24
C TYR A 586 -31.07 6.13 -86.89
N VAL A 587 -30.50 7.05 -87.66
CA VAL A 587 -31.24 8.10 -88.38
C VAL A 587 -31.30 7.75 -89.87
N TYR A 588 -32.47 7.92 -90.48
CA TYR A 588 -32.76 7.57 -91.87
C TYR A 588 -33.20 8.79 -92.70
N GLU A 589 -33.11 8.66 -94.03
CA GLU A 589 -33.70 9.60 -94.99
C GLU A 589 -34.39 8.84 -96.14
N LYS A 590 -35.28 9.49 -96.89
CA LYS A 590 -35.98 8.83 -98.01
C LYS A 590 -35.00 8.40 -99.10
N ALA A 591 -35.29 7.25 -99.71
CA ALA A 591 -34.60 6.75 -100.89
C ALA A 591 -34.77 7.66 -102.11
N ASP A 592 -33.92 7.49 -103.11
CA ASP A 592 -34.07 8.11 -104.43
C ASP A 592 -35.21 7.45 -105.21
N GLY A 593 -36.01 8.26 -105.92
CA GLY A 593 -37.09 7.80 -106.78
C GLY A 593 -36.60 7.54 -108.20
N ALA A 594 -37.39 6.79 -108.98
CA ALA A 594 -37.05 6.45 -110.35
C ALA A 594 -37.11 7.69 -111.28
N PRO A 595 -36.20 7.80 -112.27
CA PRO A 595 -36.16 8.94 -113.17
C PRO A 595 -37.43 9.08 -114.01
N VAL A 596 -37.83 10.32 -114.25
CA VAL A 596 -39.02 10.65 -115.07
C VAL A 596 -38.56 11.13 -116.43
N THR A 597 -39.09 10.53 -117.50
CA THR A 597 -38.74 10.84 -118.89
C THR A 597 -39.81 11.73 -119.54
N VAL A 598 -39.40 12.77 -120.26
CA VAL A 598 -40.32 13.72 -120.90
C VAL A 598 -40.15 13.70 -122.42
N LYS A 599 -41.17 13.29 -123.16
CA LYS A 599 -41.18 13.10 -124.62
C LYS A 599 -42.00 14.14 -125.38
N TYR A 600 -41.69 14.29 -126.67
CA TYR A 600 -42.27 15.30 -127.56
C TYR A 600 -42.58 14.67 -128.93
N VAL A 601 -43.85 14.51 -129.29
CA VAL A 601 -44.28 13.72 -130.46
C VAL A 601 -45.36 14.41 -131.31
N ASP A 602 -45.52 14.02 -132.57
CA ASP A 602 -46.69 14.43 -133.37
C ASP A 602 -47.95 13.61 -133.03
N VAL A 603 -49.08 13.93 -133.67
CA VAL A 603 -50.36 13.22 -133.50
C VAL A 603 -50.31 11.74 -133.91
N ASP A 604 -49.36 11.35 -134.75
CA ASP A 604 -49.15 9.97 -135.19
C ASP A 604 -48.12 9.23 -134.31
N GLY A 605 -47.54 9.92 -133.32
CA GLY A 605 -46.62 9.38 -132.31
C GLY A 605 -45.13 9.49 -132.67
N ASN A 606 -44.76 10.14 -133.79
CA ASN A 606 -43.36 10.28 -134.21
C ASN A 606 -42.63 11.31 -133.33
N GLU A 607 -41.40 11.02 -132.92
CA GLU A 607 -40.63 11.88 -132.00
C GLU A 607 -40.11 13.15 -132.70
N LEU A 608 -40.60 14.31 -132.26
CA LEU A 608 -40.28 15.64 -132.81
C LEU A 608 -39.08 16.31 -132.13
N ALA A 609 -38.74 15.89 -130.90
CA ALA A 609 -37.56 16.34 -130.17
C ALA A 609 -37.12 15.30 -129.15
N THR A 610 -35.81 15.23 -128.87
CA THR A 610 -35.23 14.27 -127.93
C THR A 610 -35.83 14.40 -126.52
N PRO A 611 -36.02 13.29 -125.80
CA PRO A 611 -36.55 13.33 -124.44
C PRO A 611 -35.61 13.99 -123.42
N ASP A 612 -36.20 14.54 -122.36
CA ASP A 612 -35.47 15.03 -121.18
C ASP A 612 -35.68 14.08 -119.98
N THR A 613 -34.82 14.18 -118.96
CA THR A 613 -34.91 13.34 -117.75
C THR A 613 -34.86 14.18 -116.48
N LEU A 614 -35.77 13.90 -115.53
CA LEU A 614 -35.81 14.49 -114.20
C LEU A 614 -35.43 13.43 -113.15
N ASN A 615 -34.79 13.84 -112.04
CA ASN A 615 -34.40 12.98 -110.92
C ASN A 615 -34.75 13.65 -109.58
N GLY A 616 -35.06 12.86 -108.55
CA GLY A 616 -35.36 13.38 -107.20
C GLY A 616 -35.61 12.27 -106.18
N LYS A 617 -35.90 12.67 -104.93
CA LYS A 617 -36.18 11.74 -103.83
C LYS A 617 -37.62 11.21 -103.89
N LEU A 618 -37.86 10.02 -103.36
CA LEU A 618 -39.17 9.38 -103.35
C LEU A 618 -40.23 10.31 -102.72
N ASP A 619 -41.39 10.39 -103.37
CA ASP A 619 -42.52 11.29 -103.09
C ASP A 619 -42.27 12.80 -103.28
N THR A 620 -41.08 13.25 -103.71
CA THR A 620 -40.86 14.67 -104.03
C THR A 620 -41.43 15.03 -105.40
N SER A 621 -41.92 16.27 -105.55
CA SER A 621 -42.60 16.73 -106.77
C SER A 621 -41.68 17.01 -107.95
N TYR A 622 -42.10 16.66 -109.17
CA TYR A 622 -41.48 17.05 -110.43
C TYR A 622 -42.44 17.88 -111.30
N ALA A 623 -41.86 18.67 -112.21
CA ALA A 623 -42.58 19.45 -113.23
C ALA A 623 -41.88 19.34 -114.59
N ALA A 624 -42.64 19.02 -115.63
CA ALA A 624 -42.21 18.84 -117.02
C ALA A 624 -42.91 19.88 -117.92
N THR A 625 -42.21 20.37 -118.94
CA THR A 625 -42.67 21.51 -119.77
C THR A 625 -42.62 21.22 -121.27
N ALA A 626 -43.53 21.87 -122.01
CA ALA A 626 -43.62 21.76 -123.47
C ALA A 626 -42.45 22.48 -124.18
N LYS A 627 -41.94 21.90 -125.26
CA LYS A 627 -40.97 22.54 -126.16
C LYS A 627 -41.71 23.29 -127.26
N ASN A 628 -41.21 24.45 -127.68
CA ASN A 628 -41.80 25.21 -128.78
C ASN A 628 -41.20 24.71 -130.12
N LEU A 629 -42.04 24.15 -130.99
CA LEU A 629 -41.61 23.40 -132.18
C LEU A 629 -42.15 24.06 -133.46
N SER A 630 -41.27 24.57 -134.32
CA SER A 630 -41.66 25.37 -135.49
C SER A 630 -42.50 24.56 -136.50
N GLY A 631 -43.63 25.12 -136.92
CA GLY A 631 -44.58 24.44 -137.83
C GLY A 631 -45.55 23.48 -137.15
N TRP A 632 -45.45 23.31 -135.82
CA TRP A 632 -46.26 22.39 -135.03
C TRP A 632 -46.89 23.12 -133.84
N LYS A 633 -48.17 22.84 -133.57
CA LYS A 633 -48.91 23.43 -132.44
C LYS A 633 -49.26 22.34 -131.43
N LEU A 634 -48.90 22.54 -130.16
CA LEU A 634 -49.25 21.63 -129.07
C LEU A 634 -50.78 21.42 -129.04
N THR A 635 -51.23 20.17 -129.02
CA THR A 635 -52.66 19.83 -128.98
C THR A 635 -53.22 19.97 -127.56
N ALA A 636 -52.50 19.45 -126.57
CA ALA A 636 -52.78 19.60 -125.15
C ALA A 636 -51.50 19.38 -124.30
N THR A 637 -51.51 19.91 -123.08
CA THR A 637 -50.56 19.52 -122.03
C THR A 637 -51.03 18.21 -121.40
N PRO A 638 -50.17 17.17 -121.25
CA PRO A 638 -50.56 15.91 -120.62
C PRO A 638 -50.82 16.11 -119.12
N ALA A 639 -51.78 15.37 -118.57
CA ALA A 639 -52.21 15.53 -117.17
C ALA A 639 -51.08 15.23 -116.16
N ASN A 640 -50.14 14.34 -116.49
CA ASN A 640 -48.97 14.03 -115.67
C ASN A 640 -47.76 14.96 -115.91
N ALA A 641 -47.94 16.12 -116.54
CA ALA A 641 -46.88 17.13 -116.66
C ALA A 641 -46.35 17.61 -115.30
N ASN A 642 -47.11 17.45 -114.22
CA ASN A 642 -46.61 17.56 -112.85
C ASN A 642 -46.97 16.27 -112.11
N GLY A 643 -46.08 15.81 -111.23
CA GLY A 643 -46.27 14.57 -110.47
C GLY A 643 -45.28 14.48 -109.30
N VAL A 644 -45.09 13.27 -108.77
CA VAL A 644 -44.05 12.97 -107.77
C VAL A 644 -43.17 11.81 -108.22
N PHE A 645 -41.90 11.79 -107.82
CA PHE A 645 -41.02 10.66 -108.07
C PHE A 645 -41.50 9.44 -107.28
N THR A 646 -41.89 8.37 -107.99
CA THR A 646 -42.28 7.07 -107.41
C THR A 646 -41.12 6.07 -107.50
N THR A 647 -41.34 4.82 -107.11
CA THR A 647 -40.40 3.71 -107.36
C THR A 647 -40.29 3.34 -108.85
N ASP A 648 -41.24 3.79 -109.67
CA ASP A 648 -41.46 3.31 -111.03
C ASP A 648 -41.13 4.42 -112.03
N ALA A 649 -40.44 4.09 -113.11
CA ALA A 649 -40.04 5.08 -114.12
C ALA A 649 -41.26 5.63 -114.88
N GLN A 650 -41.57 6.91 -114.69
CA GLN A 650 -42.72 7.57 -115.32
C GLN A 650 -42.34 8.22 -116.67
N THR A 651 -43.30 8.31 -117.59
CA THR A 651 -43.14 9.03 -118.86
C THR A 651 -44.24 10.08 -119.05
N VAL A 652 -43.85 11.31 -119.36
CA VAL A 652 -44.71 12.43 -119.71
C VAL A 652 -44.58 12.68 -121.22
N THR A 653 -45.68 12.78 -121.97
CA THR A 653 -45.62 12.95 -123.43
C THR A 653 -46.44 14.16 -123.90
N PHE A 654 -45.79 15.13 -124.52
CA PHE A 654 -46.41 16.28 -125.16
C PHE A 654 -46.67 15.99 -126.65
N VAL A 655 -47.88 16.26 -127.13
CA VAL A 655 -48.35 15.91 -128.50
C VAL A 655 -48.63 17.18 -129.32
N TYR A 656 -48.21 17.21 -130.59
CA TYR A 656 -48.32 18.40 -131.46
C TYR A 656 -48.95 18.08 -132.83
N ALA A 657 -49.72 19.02 -133.39
CA ALA A 657 -50.40 18.90 -134.69
C ALA A 657 -49.89 19.94 -135.71
N LYS A 658 -50.09 19.64 -136.99
CA LYS A 658 -49.60 20.40 -138.16
C LYS A 658 -50.63 21.45 -138.63
N GLN A 659 -50.20 22.46 -139.39
CA GLN A 659 -50.99 23.64 -139.74
C GLN A 659 -51.03 23.90 -141.28
N GLU A 660 -52.16 24.39 -141.82
CA GLU A 660 -52.41 24.59 -143.27
C GLU A 660 -52.82 26.04 -143.65
N ASP A 661 -52.72 26.39 -144.94
CA ASP A 661 -52.89 27.75 -145.53
C ASP A 661 -53.64 27.75 -146.88
N ASN A 662 -54.51 28.76 -147.14
CA ASN A 662 -54.93 29.21 -148.51
C ASN A 662 -55.68 30.59 -148.50
N PRO A 663 -56.07 31.26 -149.62
CA PRO A 663 -55.44 32.56 -149.94
C PRO A 663 -56.35 33.79 -150.27
N LYS A 664 -55.78 35.01 -150.07
CA LYS A 664 -56.18 36.36 -150.60
C LYS A 664 -57.58 36.90 -150.15
N LYS A 665 -57.79 38.19 -149.83
CA LYS A 665 -57.15 39.46 -150.25
C LYS A 665 -57.50 40.62 -149.27
N GLU A 666 -56.68 41.70 -149.24
CA GLU A 666 -56.95 43.15 -148.97
C GLU A 666 -58.16 43.63 -148.10
N ASP A 667 -58.13 44.71 -147.31
CA ASP A 667 -57.09 45.67 -146.85
C ASP A 667 -57.70 46.63 -145.76
N LYS A 668 -56.85 47.44 -145.09
CA LYS A 668 -57.09 48.72 -144.40
C LYS A 668 -57.22 48.80 -142.86
N ASN A 669 -56.11 49.32 -142.31
CA ASN A 669 -55.99 50.47 -141.40
C ASN A 669 -55.92 50.31 -139.86
N LYS A 670 -54.72 50.66 -139.37
CA LYS A 670 -54.42 51.55 -138.22
C LYS A 670 -54.50 51.00 -136.78
N THR A 671 -53.31 50.59 -136.31
CA THR A 671 -52.54 51.20 -135.19
C THR A 671 -53.22 52.29 -134.32
N PRO A 672 -52.92 52.40 -133.00
CA PRO A 672 -51.50 52.52 -132.55
C PRO A 672 -51.09 52.11 -131.09
N ILE A 673 -49.76 51.91 -130.87
CA ILE A 673 -48.94 52.44 -129.71
C ILE A 673 -49.10 51.79 -128.29
N LYS A 674 -48.09 51.57 -127.40
CA LYS A 674 -46.60 51.79 -127.33
C LYS A 674 -45.86 50.91 -126.26
N ILE A 675 -44.55 50.63 -126.50
CA ILE A 675 -43.32 50.66 -125.64
C ILE A 675 -43.46 50.41 -124.11
N SER A 676 -42.72 49.50 -123.41
CA SER A 676 -41.26 49.50 -123.02
C SER A 676 -40.87 48.21 -122.22
N GLU A 677 -39.65 47.86 -121.74
CA GLU A 677 -38.21 47.96 -122.15
C GLU A 677 -37.26 47.33 -121.06
N ASN A 678 -35.97 47.03 -121.39
CA ASN A 678 -34.74 46.85 -120.54
C ASN A 678 -34.75 45.82 -119.34
N LYS A 679 -33.78 44.91 -119.03
CA LYS A 679 -32.30 44.78 -119.18
C LYS A 679 -31.47 45.70 -118.24
N PRO A 680 -30.28 45.36 -117.66
CA PRO A 680 -29.61 44.08 -117.31
C PRO A 680 -29.65 43.82 -115.75
N THR A 681 -28.70 43.33 -114.92
CA THR A 681 -27.23 43.03 -114.97
C THR A 681 -26.78 41.96 -113.93
N ALA A 682 -25.46 41.72 -113.81
CA ALA A 682 -24.77 40.57 -113.20
C ALA A 682 -23.87 40.87 -111.95
N SER A 683 -23.27 39.80 -111.40
CA SER A 683 -21.92 39.70 -110.79
C SER A 683 -21.57 40.04 -109.31
N LYS A 684 -21.37 38.97 -108.51
CA LYS A 684 -20.08 38.52 -107.88
C LYS A 684 -19.45 39.28 -106.66
N VAL A 685 -18.48 38.60 -106.01
CA VAL A 685 -17.51 39.06 -104.96
C VAL A 685 -18.01 38.95 -103.48
N THR A 686 -17.20 38.83 -102.40
CA THR A 686 -16.21 37.80 -101.92
C THR A 686 -15.56 38.28 -100.58
N ARG A 687 -15.10 37.36 -99.69
CA ARG A 687 -14.03 37.51 -98.62
C ARG A 687 -14.30 38.03 -97.16
N ILE A 688 -14.11 37.12 -96.18
CA ILE A 688 -13.03 37.06 -95.11
C ILE A 688 -13.12 37.71 -93.67
N LYS A 689 -12.86 36.86 -92.64
CA LYS A 689 -12.13 37.02 -91.32
C LYS A 689 -12.68 37.73 -90.02
N LYS A 690 -12.88 36.91 -88.95
CA LYS A 690 -11.99 36.69 -87.74
C LYS A 690 -12.22 37.44 -86.36
N GLN A 691 -12.13 36.65 -85.26
CA GLN A 691 -11.84 36.99 -83.82
C GLN A 691 -12.99 37.61 -82.95
N THR A 692 -13.04 37.54 -81.58
CA THR A 692 -11.99 37.38 -80.51
C THR A 692 -12.47 36.83 -79.12
N LYS A 693 -11.61 36.02 -78.43
CA LYS A 693 -11.26 35.88 -76.96
C LYS A 693 -12.21 36.04 -75.71
N LEU A 694 -12.17 35.02 -74.81
CA LEU A 694 -11.88 34.96 -73.32
C LEU A 694 -12.75 35.78 -72.28
N PRO A 695 -12.66 35.62 -70.91
CA PRO A 695 -11.68 34.94 -70.02
C PRO A 695 -12.25 34.03 -68.85
N LYS A 696 -11.55 33.93 -67.68
CA LYS A 696 -11.67 32.95 -66.56
C LYS A 696 -12.27 33.49 -65.22
N THR A 697 -12.63 32.56 -64.32
CA THR A 697 -12.30 32.47 -62.85
C THR A 697 -12.46 30.99 -62.40
N GLY A 698 -12.00 30.45 -61.25
CA GLY A 698 -11.19 30.93 -60.10
C GLY A 698 -11.07 29.81 -59.00
N ASP A 699 -10.15 29.92 -58.02
CA ASP A 699 -9.86 28.93 -56.95
C ASP A 699 -10.05 29.48 -55.52
N ASN A 700 -10.09 28.62 -54.48
CA ASN A 700 -9.41 28.84 -53.18
C ASN A 700 -9.40 27.60 -52.23
N GLN A 701 -8.43 27.54 -51.32
CA GLN A 701 -8.28 26.54 -50.24
C GLN A 701 -8.54 27.17 -48.85
N GLN A 702 -8.79 26.34 -47.82
CA GLN A 702 -7.96 26.24 -46.58
C GLN A 702 -8.55 25.24 -45.55
N ASP A 703 -7.68 24.53 -44.83
CA ASP A 703 -7.58 24.29 -43.35
C ASP A 703 -8.86 24.02 -42.49
N SER A 704 -8.86 23.20 -41.44
CA SER A 704 -7.84 22.31 -40.83
C SER A 704 -8.45 21.35 -39.77
N ILE A 705 -7.74 20.25 -39.48
CA ILE A 705 -7.45 19.66 -38.14
C ILE A 705 -8.43 19.97 -36.97
N LEU A 706 -9.00 18.94 -36.31
CA LEU A 706 -8.61 18.48 -34.94
C LEU A 706 -9.44 17.27 -34.42
N PHE A 707 -8.81 16.42 -33.59
CA PHE A 707 -9.40 15.30 -32.83
C PHE A 707 -9.64 15.70 -31.36
N GLY A 708 -10.67 15.16 -30.69
CA GLY A 708 -10.99 15.49 -29.28
C GLY A 708 -12.23 14.77 -28.73
N LEU A 709 -12.27 13.43 -28.71
CA LEU A 709 -11.82 12.54 -27.61
C LEU A 709 -12.69 12.54 -26.34
N ILE A 710 -12.97 11.33 -25.85
CA ILE A 710 -13.82 10.98 -24.69
C ILE A 710 -12.92 10.49 -23.55
N GLY A 711 -13.37 10.65 -22.30
CA GLY A 711 -12.85 9.96 -21.11
C GLY A 711 -12.00 10.88 -20.22
N THR A 712 -12.29 11.11 -18.93
CA THR A 712 -12.61 10.23 -17.78
C THR A 712 -11.42 9.48 -17.18
N CYS A 713 -11.11 9.84 -15.93
CA CYS A 713 -10.51 9.01 -14.87
C CYS A 713 -9.13 8.37 -15.12
N PHE A 714 -8.12 8.85 -14.38
CA PHE A 714 -7.08 8.00 -13.83
C PHE A 714 -6.89 8.29 -12.33
N VAL A 715 -6.67 7.24 -11.55
CA VAL A 715 -6.51 7.27 -10.09
C VAL A 715 -5.03 7.46 -9.73
N LEU A 716 -4.75 8.30 -8.72
CA LEU A 716 -3.41 8.45 -8.17
C LEU A 716 -3.12 7.35 -7.13
N LEU A 717 -2.23 6.42 -7.48
CA LEU A 717 -1.48 5.61 -6.51
C LEU A 717 -0.13 6.29 -6.25
N GLY A 718 0.14 6.62 -4.99
CA GLY A 718 1.38 7.29 -4.59
C GLY A 718 2.11 6.53 -3.50
N ILE A 719 3.22 5.87 -3.84
CA ILE A 719 4.16 5.27 -2.87
C ILE A 719 5.60 5.58 -3.33
N TYR A 720 6.47 5.82 -2.35
CA TYR A 720 7.94 5.89 -2.42
C TYR A 720 8.60 7.14 -3.07
N SER A 721 9.25 7.95 -2.22
CA SER A 721 10.72 7.92 -2.14
C SER A 721 11.30 8.69 -0.94
N ILE A 722 12.09 7.97 -0.15
CA ILE A 722 13.40 8.35 0.43
C ILE A 722 13.59 9.82 0.90
N SER A 723 13.84 9.97 2.21
CA SER A 723 14.79 10.98 2.71
C SER A 723 15.70 10.35 3.77
N LYS A 724 16.96 10.81 3.84
CA LYS A 724 18.03 10.25 4.68
C LYS A 724 18.87 11.41 5.22
N LYS A 725 18.89 11.61 6.54
CA LYS A 725 19.95 12.38 7.21
C LYS A 725 19.99 12.18 8.73
N ASN A 726 21.19 11.87 9.20
CA ASN A 726 21.87 12.28 10.42
C ASN A 726 21.02 13.05 11.47
N SER A 727 21.01 12.56 12.71
CA SER A 727 22.22 12.66 13.56
C SER A 727 22.41 11.40 14.39
#